data_AF-A0A7C3TWU3-F1
#
_entry.id   AF-A0A7C3TWU3-F1
#
_cell.length_a   1.000
_cell.length_b   1.000
_cell.length_c   1.000
_cell.angle_alpha   90.00
_cell.angle_beta   90.00
_cell.angle_gamma   90.00
#
_symmetry.space_group_name_H-M   'P 1'
#
loop_
_entity.id
_entity.type
_entity.pdbx_description
1 polymer ?
#
loop_
_entity_poly.entity_id
_entity_poly.type
_entity_poly.pdbx_seq_one_letter_code
_entity_poly.pdbx_strand_id
1 'polypeptide(L)'
;MGAKERLEEFIHRKDVIKEVRKRTSAGHKSVVVEFSELLEFDKDLAASLLDSPYDLLEWADKKLEELTGIPNMHLRIKGLPETVDIREIRAEHVGKFIQIDGILTKAGEVKPEAREAVFRCRFCGEENRVLQAGEFFREPLSCENPNCRRKGAFELVIESTVFRDWQSISVQEPPEKLRGGRIPQKLDGIIRDDFVDKAVPGDHVTITGVLRVFQERQKRERRTTFRKILFVNHIEVRQKGVEETELTPEDEKKIKELAKDPWLRNKIIQSVAPAIHGHELVKEAAALQLFGCNPVELPDGTRIRGDTHILLCGDPGCLVADERIVLGNGAIVKIGDLGSYHLQPINQQVLTGQGYKRAVATCFHVYRNQPVIEILTETGKSIKGTPNHPLLVLEKRPDKFPCPPARVWKRLDEIRVGDRVVVVPWIPCTITAPVKTGWKLQGRKYGPRSRCIIPEELDEEVAAILGYVLGNGWVRRTRVGFLVNEDEKDLIPVLSSIMKKKFGLTPEVRELKRRDGSICGRRKTIFGVEINSVDVASSLRFLSEKRVPDLIMRSGNKVVAEFLAWLFEADGCVFSGGRGRGAIQLESQSIELLRDVQILLLRFGIHSRIAGNKLTIRHAESIKFSKWVGFRSAKK
;
A
#
# COMPACT_ATOMS: atom_id res chain seq x y z
N MET A 1 29.00 28.45 -35.00
CA MET A 1 29.96 28.56 -33.88
C MET A 1 30.33 27.18 -33.41
N GLY A 2 31.61 26.95 -33.15
CA GLY A 2 32.06 25.68 -32.57
C GLY A 2 31.57 25.53 -31.12
N ALA A 3 31.46 24.30 -30.63
CA ALA A 3 31.05 24.03 -29.25
C ALA A 3 31.97 24.70 -28.21
N LYS A 4 33.25 24.91 -28.54
CA LYS A 4 34.23 25.63 -27.69
C LYS A 4 33.93 27.12 -27.56
N GLU A 5 33.58 27.79 -28.65
CA GLU A 5 33.23 29.23 -28.65
C GLU A 5 31.97 29.49 -27.81
N ARG A 6 30.96 28.62 -27.95
CA ARG A 6 29.73 28.67 -27.15
C ARG A 6 29.99 28.47 -25.66
N LEU A 7 30.91 27.57 -25.33
CA LEU A 7 31.33 27.34 -23.94
C LEU A 7 32.10 28.55 -23.39
N GLU A 8 32.87 29.24 -24.23
CA GLU A 8 33.52 30.50 -23.85
C GLU A 8 32.50 31.56 -23.46
N GLU A 9 31.47 31.76 -24.28
CA GLU A 9 30.39 32.71 -23.99
C GLU A 9 29.65 32.35 -22.70
N PHE A 10 29.42 31.05 -22.45
CA PHE A 10 28.82 30.57 -21.22
C PHE A 10 29.66 30.91 -19.98
N ILE A 11 30.98 30.66 -20.02
CA ILE A 11 31.90 30.96 -18.90
C ILE A 11 31.96 32.47 -18.63
N HIS A 12 31.83 33.32 -19.67
CA HIS A 12 31.84 34.78 -19.53
C HIS A 12 30.52 35.37 -19.03
N ARG A 13 29.49 34.56 -18.78
CA ARG A 13 28.22 35.03 -18.24
C ARG A 13 28.41 35.59 -16.82
N LYS A 14 27.70 36.70 -16.53
CA LYS A 14 27.81 37.40 -15.23
C LYS A 14 27.52 36.49 -14.02
N ASP A 15 26.58 35.56 -14.16
CA ASP A 15 26.16 34.64 -13.11
C ASP A 15 27.29 33.63 -12.79
N VAL A 16 27.88 33.04 -13.84
CA VAL A 16 28.99 32.08 -13.73
C VAL A 16 30.24 32.79 -13.21
N ILE A 17 30.60 33.97 -13.72
CA ILE A 17 31.73 34.76 -13.21
C ILE A 17 31.55 35.09 -11.72
N LYS A 18 30.33 35.39 -11.28
CA LYS A 18 30.06 35.67 -9.86
C LYS A 18 30.31 34.43 -9.01
N GLU A 19 29.89 33.24 -9.45
CA GLU A 19 30.17 31.99 -8.76
C GLU A 19 31.66 31.63 -8.80
N VAL A 20 32.33 31.82 -9.94
CA VAL A 20 33.79 31.66 -10.08
C VAL A 20 34.51 32.53 -9.05
N ARG A 21 34.18 33.83 -8.95
CA ARG A 21 34.79 34.75 -7.98
C ARG A 21 34.52 34.32 -6.54
N LYS A 22 33.30 33.87 -6.23
CA LYS A 22 32.90 33.39 -4.90
C LYS A 22 33.72 32.16 -4.50
N ARG A 23 33.83 31.17 -5.39
CA ARG A 23 34.57 29.92 -5.18
C ARG A 23 36.08 30.16 -5.09
N THR A 24 36.61 31.01 -5.94
CA THR A 24 38.02 31.45 -5.90
C THR A 24 38.34 32.16 -4.58
N SER A 25 37.46 33.03 -4.09
CA SER A 25 37.65 33.73 -2.80
C SER A 25 37.66 32.77 -1.61
N ALA A 26 36.93 31.65 -1.71
CA ALA A 26 36.92 30.57 -0.73
C ALA A 26 38.09 29.58 -0.87
N GLY A 27 38.99 29.80 -1.84
CA GLY A 27 40.14 28.92 -2.09
C GLY A 27 39.79 27.58 -2.76
N HIS A 28 38.57 27.42 -3.28
CA HIS A 28 38.19 26.20 -3.99
C HIS A 28 38.76 26.18 -5.41
N LYS A 29 39.22 24.99 -5.83
CA LYS A 29 39.76 24.72 -7.18
C LYS A 29 38.71 24.15 -8.14
N SER A 30 37.43 24.30 -7.82
CA SER A 30 36.34 23.81 -8.65
C SER A 30 35.15 24.75 -8.72
N VAL A 31 34.58 24.83 -9.92
CA VAL A 31 33.38 25.60 -10.22
C VAL A 31 32.28 24.60 -10.55
N VAL A 32 31.24 24.56 -9.73
CA VAL A 32 30.11 23.64 -9.90
C VAL A 32 28.99 24.35 -10.65
N VAL A 33 28.56 23.77 -11.77
CA VAL A 33 27.50 24.29 -12.64
C VAL A 33 26.41 23.23 -12.79
N GLU A 34 25.15 23.65 -12.78
CA GLU A 34 24.04 22.75 -13.04
C GLU A 34 23.80 22.55 -14.54
N PHE A 35 23.55 21.32 -14.97
CA PHE A 35 23.32 21.03 -16.39
C PHE A 35 22.08 21.73 -16.94
N SER A 36 21.06 22.00 -16.10
CA SER A 36 19.88 22.78 -16.46
C SER A 36 20.26 24.19 -16.95
N GLU A 37 21.22 24.85 -16.32
CA GLU A 37 21.70 26.18 -16.73
C GLU A 37 22.39 26.15 -18.11
N LEU A 38 23.11 25.08 -18.42
CA LEU A 38 23.74 24.86 -19.73
C LEU A 38 22.68 24.62 -20.81
N LEU A 39 21.65 23.82 -20.49
CA LEU A 39 20.56 23.50 -21.40
C LEU A 39 19.68 24.71 -21.72
N GLU A 40 19.46 25.59 -20.74
CA GLU A 40 18.75 26.86 -20.92
C GLU A 40 19.54 27.84 -21.80
N PHE A 41 20.87 27.82 -21.70
CA PHE A 41 21.73 28.69 -22.49
C PHE A 41 21.82 28.25 -23.96
N ASP A 42 22.28 27.01 -24.20
CA ASP A 42 22.43 26.48 -25.56
C ASP A 42 22.24 24.95 -25.56
N LYS A 43 21.20 24.50 -26.27
CA LYS A 43 20.86 23.08 -26.41
C LYS A 43 21.92 22.30 -27.18
N ASP A 44 22.56 22.92 -28.17
CA ASP A 44 23.60 22.26 -28.97
C ASP A 44 24.86 22.04 -28.14
N LEU A 45 25.21 23.01 -27.28
CA LEU A 45 26.33 22.89 -26.35
C LEU A 45 26.08 21.76 -25.36
N ALA A 46 24.88 21.72 -24.78
CA ALA A 46 24.47 20.67 -23.85
C ALA A 46 24.53 19.27 -24.50
N ALA A 47 24.05 19.14 -25.74
CA ALA A 47 24.14 17.88 -26.49
C ALA A 47 25.60 17.48 -26.80
N SER A 48 26.42 18.44 -27.23
CA SER A 48 27.84 18.21 -27.53
C SER A 48 28.62 17.75 -26.29
N LEU A 49 28.28 18.29 -25.12
CA LEU A 49 28.86 17.91 -23.83
C LEU A 49 28.48 16.48 -23.43
N LEU A 50 27.27 16.01 -23.75
CA LEU A 50 26.87 14.62 -23.51
C LEU A 50 27.60 13.63 -24.42
N ASP A 51 27.78 13.98 -25.69
CA ASP A 51 28.38 13.09 -26.70
C ASP A 51 29.91 13.09 -26.70
N SER A 52 30.56 14.23 -26.47
CA SER A 52 32.03 14.36 -26.49
C SER A 52 32.55 15.27 -25.37
N PRO A 53 32.36 14.86 -24.10
CA PRO A 53 32.72 15.67 -22.93
C PRO A 53 34.22 15.91 -22.77
N TYR A 54 35.08 14.97 -23.16
CA TYR A 54 36.50 14.99 -22.80
C TYR A 54 37.21 16.24 -23.32
N ASP A 55 37.08 16.52 -24.63
CA ASP A 55 37.73 17.66 -25.27
C ASP A 55 37.15 19.00 -24.80
N LEU A 56 35.86 19.03 -24.44
CA LEU A 56 35.17 20.23 -23.95
C LEU A 56 35.57 20.55 -22.51
N LEU A 57 35.61 19.55 -21.63
CA LEU A 57 36.01 19.72 -20.24
C LEU A 57 37.48 20.10 -20.13
N GLU A 58 38.38 19.45 -20.88
CA GLU A 58 39.81 19.81 -20.87
C GLU A 58 40.04 21.23 -21.40
N TRP A 59 39.27 21.66 -22.40
CA TRP A 59 39.33 23.02 -22.91
C TRP A 59 38.76 24.03 -21.91
N ALA A 60 37.66 23.70 -21.24
CA ALA A 60 37.06 24.54 -20.20
C ALA A 60 37.99 24.74 -19.01
N ASP A 61 38.64 23.67 -18.55
CA ASP A 61 39.60 23.72 -17.44
C ASP A 61 40.76 24.67 -17.78
N LYS A 62 41.34 24.57 -18.98
CA LYS A 62 42.40 25.50 -19.44
C LYS A 62 41.92 26.95 -19.47
N LYS A 63 40.71 27.21 -19.93
CA LYS A 63 40.13 28.55 -19.94
C LYS A 63 39.83 29.10 -18.56
N LEU A 64 39.38 28.26 -17.64
CA LEU A 64 39.20 28.65 -16.24
C LEU A 64 40.53 28.95 -15.55
N GLU A 65 41.59 28.17 -15.82
CA GLU A 65 42.95 28.46 -15.36
C GLU A 65 43.43 29.83 -15.88
N GLU A 66 43.25 30.13 -17.17
CA GLU A 66 43.58 31.44 -17.78
C GLU A 66 42.82 32.61 -17.14
N LEU A 67 41.52 32.45 -16.88
CA LEU A 67 40.66 33.51 -16.34
C LEU A 67 40.89 33.79 -14.85
N THR A 68 41.18 32.75 -14.07
CA THR A 68 41.31 32.85 -12.61
C THR A 68 42.75 33.05 -12.14
N GLY A 69 43.74 32.67 -12.96
CA GLY A 69 45.15 32.64 -12.58
C GLY A 69 45.48 31.55 -11.54
N ILE A 70 44.56 30.62 -11.27
CA ILE A 70 44.73 29.53 -10.32
C ILE A 70 45.01 28.23 -11.08
N PRO A 71 46.11 27.52 -10.79
CA PRO A 71 46.40 26.24 -11.42
C PRO A 71 45.43 25.15 -10.95
N ASN A 72 45.05 24.24 -11.85
CA ASN A 72 44.13 23.11 -11.62
C ASN A 72 42.70 23.52 -11.25
N MET A 73 42.17 24.57 -11.89
CA MET A 73 40.76 24.94 -11.75
C MET A 73 39.89 24.06 -12.68
N HIS A 74 38.93 23.33 -12.10
CA HIS A 74 38.09 22.39 -12.85
C HIS A 74 36.63 22.82 -12.98
N LEU A 75 36.05 22.60 -14.16
CA LEU A 75 34.61 22.75 -14.39
C LEU A 75 33.85 21.46 -14.01
N ARG A 76 32.98 21.55 -13.01
CA ARG A 76 32.23 20.42 -12.46
C ARG A 76 30.75 20.56 -12.80
N ILE A 77 30.16 19.53 -13.40
CA ILE A 77 28.76 19.56 -13.85
C ILE A 77 27.93 18.61 -12.99
N LYS A 78 26.84 19.14 -12.41
CA LYS A 78 25.85 18.38 -11.63
C LYS A 78 24.51 18.31 -12.35
N GLY A 79 23.71 17.29 -12.03
CA GLY A 79 22.29 17.22 -12.43
C GLY A 79 22.05 16.93 -13.90
N LEU A 80 22.67 15.89 -14.46
CA LEU A 80 22.40 15.43 -15.83
C LEU A 80 20.92 14.99 -16.00
N PRO A 81 20.35 15.09 -17.21
CA PRO A 81 18.92 14.86 -17.44
C PRO A 81 18.53 13.39 -17.26
N GLU A 82 19.45 12.47 -17.56
CA GLU A 82 19.23 11.03 -17.42
C GLU A 82 20.23 10.44 -16.42
N THR A 83 19.71 9.63 -15.50
CA THR A 83 20.52 8.83 -14.59
C THR A 83 20.47 7.38 -15.04
N VAL A 84 21.62 6.85 -15.43
CA VAL A 84 21.77 5.49 -15.95
C VAL A 84 22.01 4.53 -14.79
N ASP A 85 21.24 3.45 -14.73
CA ASP A 85 21.49 2.39 -13.76
C ASP A 85 22.78 1.63 -14.14
N ILE A 86 23.61 1.27 -13.15
CA ILE A 86 24.94 0.69 -13.38
C ILE A 86 24.88 -0.57 -14.27
N ARG A 87 23.84 -1.40 -14.10
CA ARG A 87 23.60 -2.60 -14.91
C ARG A 87 23.18 -2.33 -16.34
N GLU A 88 22.68 -1.15 -16.65
CA GLU A 88 22.27 -0.75 -18.01
C GLU A 88 23.42 -0.17 -18.82
N ILE A 89 24.60 0.03 -18.21
CA ILE A 89 25.78 0.55 -18.92
C ILE A 89 26.24 -0.43 -20.02
N ARG A 90 26.00 -0.04 -21.28
CA ARG A 90 26.38 -0.76 -22.51
C ARG A 90 27.43 0.00 -23.33
N ALA A 91 27.79 -0.52 -24.50
CA ALA A 91 28.80 0.05 -25.39
C ALA A 91 28.46 1.46 -25.89
N GLU A 92 27.17 1.78 -26.04
CA GLU A 92 26.68 3.12 -26.44
C GLU A 92 27.03 4.24 -25.46
N HIS A 93 27.35 3.90 -24.21
CA HIS A 93 27.73 4.84 -23.16
C HIS A 93 29.24 5.13 -23.15
N VAL A 94 30.05 4.40 -23.93
CA VAL A 94 31.51 4.57 -23.95
C VAL A 94 31.86 5.90 -24.60
N GLY A 95 32.66 6.71 -23.90
CA GLY A 95 33.06 8.05 -24.34
C GLY A 95 32.04 9.14 -24.03
N LYS A 96 30.82 8.79 -23.60
CA LYS A 96 29.76 9.74 -23.26
C LYS A 96 29.84 10.23 -21.81
N PHE A 97 29.16 11.34 -21.54
CA PHE A 97 28.97 11.88 -20.21
C PHE A 97 27.73 11.27 -19.57
N ILE A 98 27.91 10.51 -18.50
CA ILE A 98 26.82 9.76 -17.84
C ILE A 98 26.71 10.16 -16.37
N GLN A 99 25.50 10.04 -15.83
CA GLN A 99 25.22 10.12 -14.40
C GLN A 99 24.81 8.75 -13.90
N ILE A 100 25.37 8.33 -12.76
CA ILE A 100 25.02 7.08 -12.09
C ILE A 100 24.66 7.36 -10.63
N ASP A 101 23.74 6.55 -10.11
CA ASP A 101 23.39 6.52 -8.70
C ASP A 101 23.81 5.19 -8.09
N GLY A 102 24.47 5.24 -6.93
CA GLY A 102 24.88 4.04 -6.23
C GLY A 102 25.37 4.26 -4.81
N ILE A 103 25.81 3.18 -4.18
CA ILE A 103 26.42 3.16 -2.86
C ILE A 103 27.92 2.99 -3.03
N LEU A 104 28.71 3.87 -2.41
CA LEU A 104 30.16 3.74 -2.43
C LEU A 104 30.57 2.53 -1.58
N THR A 105 31.24 1.54 -2.17
CA THR A 105 31.66 0.31 -1.44
C THR A 105 33.12 0.28 -1.09
N LYS A 106 33.94 1.01 -1.85
CA LYS A 106 35.38 1.08 -1.66
C LYS A 106 35.85 2.48 -2.02
N ALA A 107 36.62 3.07 -1.12
CA ALA A 107 37.46 4.22 -1.38
C ALA A 107 38.91 3.75 -1.15
N GLY A 108 39.75 3.84 -2.17
CA GLY A 108 41.17 3.54 -2.05
C GLY A 108 41.93 4.67 -1.37
N GLU A 109 43.16 4.38 -0.97
CA GLU A 109 44.09 5.40 -0.49
C GLU A 109 44.35 6.46 -1.56
N VAL A 110 44.51 7.70 -1.12
CA VAL A 110 44.91 8.83 -1.97
C VAL A 110 46.36 8.63 -2.40
N LYS A 111 46.62 8.69 -3.71
CA LYS A 111 47.96 8.53 -4.29
C LYS A 111 48.27 9.72 -5.20
N PRO A 112 49.54 10.15 -5.29
CA PRO A 112 49.95 11.16 -6.27
C PRO A 112 50.04 10.54 -7.68
N GLU A 113 49.29 11.08 -8.64
CA GLU A 113 49.36 10.78 -10.08
C GLU A 113 50.16 11.90 -10.78
N ALA A 114 51.13 11.55 -11.61
CA ALA A 114 51.85 12.56 -12.41
C ALA A 114 50.90 13.13 -13.50
N ARG A 115 50.65 14.45 -13.49
CA ARG A 115 49.90 15.16 -14.55
C ARG A 115 50.84 15.59 -15.67
N GLU A 116 51.97 16.17 -15.32
CA GLU A 116 53.01 16.62 -16.25
C GLU A 116 54.34 16.03 -15.80
N ALA A 117 54.78 14.98 -16.49
CA ALA A 117 56.03 14.31 -16.19
C ALA A 117 57.18 15.01 -16.92
N VAL A 118 58.24 15.31 -16.18
CA VAL A 118 59.44 15.95 -16.72
C VAL A 118 60.49 14.89 -16.99
N PHE A 119 60.93 14.83 -18.24
CA PHE A 119 61.88 13.85 -18.73
C PHE A 119 63.19 14.53 -19.13
N ARG A 120 64.26 14.23 -18.40
CA ARG A 120 65.61 14.69 -18.72
C ARG A 120 66.22 13.82 -19.80
N CYS A 121 66.67 14.44 -20.88
CA CYS A 121 67.38 13.75 -21.95
C CYS A 121 68.79 13.35 -21.48
N ARG A 122 69.14 12.06 -21.52
CA ARG A 122 70.48 11.59 -21.12
C ARG A 122 71.62 12.09 -22.00
N PHE A 123 71.32 12.59 -23.20
CA PHE A 123 72.34 13.04 -24.16
C PHE A 123 72.67 14.54 -24.05
N CYS A 124 71.70 15.39 -23.74
CA CYS A 124 71.89 16.85 -23.71
C CYS A 124 71.47 17.51 -22.39
N GLY A 125 70.88 16.76 -21.46
CA GLY A 125 70.43 17.30 -20.18
C GLY A 125 69.12 18.10 -20.25
N GLU A 126 68.55 18.33 -21.43
CA GLU A 126 67.31 19.10 -21.59
C GLU A 126 66.12 18.42 -20.90
N GLU A 127 65.31 19.21 -20.19
CA GLU A 127 64.09 18.77 -19.52
C GLU A 127 62.89 18.93 -20.46
N ASN A 128 62.26 17.81 -20.82
CA ASN A 128 61.12 17.76 -21.74
C ASN A 128 59.87 17.48 -20.91
N ARG A 129 58.87 18.36 -20.99
CA ARG A 129 57.64 18.20 -20.22
C ARG A 129 56.57 17.52 -21.05
N VAL A 130 56.00 16.43 -20.55
CA VAL A 130 54.99 15.67 -21.27
C VAL A 130 53.77 15.44 -20.39
N LEU A 131 52.61 15.87 -20.89
CA LEU A 131 51.32 15.60 -20.27
C LEU A 131 51.01 14.10 -20.26
N GLN A 132 50.66 13.60 -19.08
CA GLN A 132 50.35 12.20 -18.83
C GLN A 132 48.82 12.04 -18.72
N ALA A 133 48.24 11.27 -19.66
CA ALA A 133 46.79 11.05 -19.74
C ALA A 133 46.38 9.59 -19.52
N GLY A 134 47.35 8.69 -19.28
CA GLY A 134 47.13 7.25 -19.15
C GLY A 134 47.80 6.66 -17.91
N GLU A 135 47.52 5.37 -17.67
CA GLU A 135 48.05 4.61 -16.52
C GLU A 135 49.56 4.36 -16.60
N PHE A 136 50.15 4.48 -17.79
CA PHE A 136 51.58 4.31 -18.03
C PHE A 136 52.21 5.62 -18.45
N PHE A 137 53.46 5.84 -18.03
CA PHE A 137 54.26 6.97 -18.48
C PHE A 137 54.44 6.96 -20.00
N ARG A 138 54.12 8.11 -20.62
CA ARG A 138 54.40 8.42 -22.00
C ARG A 138 55.66 9.29 -22.05
N GLU A 139 56.75 8.68 -22.51
CA GLU A 139 57.99 9.39 -22.81
C GLU A 139 57.83 10.30 -24.04
N PRO A 140 58.59 11.40 -24.13
CA PRO A 140 58.65 12.23 -25.33
C PRO A 140 59.20 11.43 -26.52
N LEU A 141 58.65 11.68 -27.71
CA LEU A 141 59.06 10.98 -28.94
C LEU A 141 60.48 11.39 -29.39
N SER A 142 60.88 12.61 -29.09
CA SER A 142 62.20 13.19 -29.37
C SER A 142 62.46 14.33 -28.39
N CYS A 143 63.74 14.62 -28.14
CA CYS A 143 64.11 15.77 -27.32
C CYS A 143 63.73 17.09 -28.01
N GLU A 144 63.13 18.01 -27.25
CA GLU A 144 62.71 19.36 -27.69
C GLU A 144 63.89 20.26 -28.03
N ASN A 145 65.08 19.98 -27.48
CA ASN A 145 66.29 20.73 -27.79
C ASN A 145 66.59 20.68 -29.30
N PRO A 146 66.60 21.83 -30.01
CA PRO A 146 66.82 21.90 -31.45
C PRO A 146 68.15 21.28 -31.90
N ASN A 147 69.17 21.26 -31.02
CA ASN A 147 70.51 20.73 -31.31
C ASN A 147 70.62 19.22 -31.06
N CYS A 148 69.71 18.61 -30.28
CA CYS A 148 69.76 17.18 -29.99
C CYS A 148 68.82 16.39 -30.91
N ARG A 149 67.51 16.66 -30.85
CA ARG A 149 66.43 15.94 -31.56
C ARG A 149 66.54 14.40 -31.59
N ARG A 150 67.36 13.79 -30.73
CA ARG A 150 67.55 12.34 -30.66
C ARG A 150 66.32 11.67 -30.04
N LYS A 151 66.07 10.43 -30.47
CA LYS A 151 65.00 9.57 -29.96
C LYS A 151 65.60 8.58 -28.95
N GLY A 152 64.96 8.46 -27.79
CA GLY A 152 65.27 7.45 -26.78
C GLY A 152 66.25 7.91 -25.68
N ALA A 153 66.19 7.22 -24.54
CA ALA A 153 66.95 7.43 -23.30
C ALA A 153 66.58 8.72 -22.53
N PHE A 154 65.31 8.80 -22.14
CA PHE A 154 64.80 9.81 -21.21
C PHE A 154 64.79 9.29 -19.78
N GLU A 155 65.09 10.16 -18.83
CA GLU A 155 65.04 9.85 -17.40
C GLU A 155 63.98 10.71 -16.72
N LEU A 156 63.08 10.09 -15.95
CA LEU A 156 62.04 10.82 -15.24
C LEU A 156 62.65 11.60 -14.07
N VAL A 157 62.48 12.92 -14.08
CA VAL A 157 62.85 13.81 -12.98
C VAL A 157 61.63 13.99 -12.08
N ILE A 158 61.63 13.30 -10.95
CA ILE A 158 60.52 13.31 -9.98
C ILE A 158 60.33 14.73 -9.41
N GLU A 159 61.41 15.44 -9.11
CA GLU A 159 61.39 16.77 -8.47
C GLU A 159 60.69 17.83 -9.33
N SER A 160 60.87 17.79 -10.65
CA SER A 160 60.26 18.73 -11.60
C SER A 160 58.87 18.28 -12.08
N THR A 161 58.43 17.07 -11.72
CA THR A 161 57.15 16.50 -12.16
C THR A 161 55.99 17.09 -11.35
N VAL A 162 54.94 17.54 -12.04
CA VAL A 162 53.74 18.07 -11.40
C VAL A 162 52.80 16.90 -11.07
N PHE A 163 52.56 16.68 -9.78
CA PHE A 163 51.63 15.67 -9.26
C PHE A 163 50.24 16.25 -9.01
N ARG A 164 49.23 15.39 -9.11
CA ARG A 164 47.85 15.64 -8.67
C ARG A 164 47.34 14.48 -7.82
N ASP A 165 46.33 14.73 -7.00
CA ASP A 165 45.73 13.69 -6.18
C ASP A 165 44.88 12.75 -7.02
N TRP A 166 45.02 11.45 -6.77
CA TRP A 166 44.29 10.37 -7.43
C TRP A 166 43.70 9.43 -6.39
N GLN A 167 42.46 9.02 -6.62
CA GLN A 167 41.79 8.05 -5.78
C GLN A 167 40.95 7.09 -6.62
N SER A 168 41.00 5.80 -6.27
CA SER A 168 40.13 4.78 -6.87
C SER A 168 38.90 4.57 -6.00
N ILE A 169 37.73 4.53 -6.63
CA ILE A 169 36.46 4.25 -5.97
C ILE A 169 35.73 3.08 -6.65
N SER A 170 34.86 2.39 -5.92
CA SER A 170 33.98 1.37 -6.48
C SER A 170 32.56 1.56 -5.97
N VAL A 171 31.62 1.75 -6.90
CA VAL A 171 30.23 2.10 -6.63
C VAL A 171 29.33 0.94 -6.99
N GLN A 172 28.37 0.64 -6.13
CA GLN A 172 27.45 -0.49 -6.25
C GLN A 172 26.01 -0.02 -6.41
N GLU A 173 25.19 -0.81 -7.11
CA GLU A 173 23.76 -0.55 -7.20
C GLU A 173 23.06 -0.61 -5.83
N PRO A 174 22.13 0.32 -5.53
CA PRO A 174 21.38 0.27 -4.28
C PRO A 174 20.43 -0.96 -4.27
N PRO A 175 20.35 -1.68 -3.14
CA PRO A 175 19.57 -2.92 -3.07
C PRO A 175 18.06 -2.69 -3.26
N GLU A 176 17.57 -1.50 -2.95
CA GLU A 176 16.16 -1.09 -3.09
C GLU A 176 15.67 -1.15 -4.55
N LYS A 177 16.57 -0.89 -5.52
CA LYS A 177 16.25 -0.98 -6.95
C LYS A 177 16.25 -2.43 -7.47
N LEU A 178 16.72 -3.40 -6.68
CA LEU A 178 16.84 -4.79 -7.11
C LEU A 178 15.53 -5.56 -6.90
N ARG A 179 14.90 -5.99 -8.00
CA ARG A 179 13.77 -6.92 -7.95
C ARG A 179 14.27 -8.37 -8.06
N GLY A 180 13.78 -9.25 -7.18
CA GLY A 180 13.95 -10.70 -7.29
C GLY A 180 15.31 -11.27 -6.86
N GLY A 181 15.97 -10.70 -5.84
CA GLY A 181 17.16 -11.31 -5.21
C GLY A 181 18.40 -11.39 -6.11
N ARG A 182 18.48 -10.57 -7.16
CA ARG A 182 19.65 -10.52 -8.07
C ARG A 182 20.86 -9.89 -7.39
N ILE A 183 22.06 -10.32 -7.78
CA ILE A 183 23.32 -9.77 -7.26
C ILE A 183 23.52 -8.34 -7.81
N PRO A 184 23.77 -7.33 -6.95
CA PRO A 184 24.11 -5.97 -7.37
C PRO A 184 25.41 -5.90 -8.18
N GLN A 185 25.41 -5.11 -9.26
CA GLN A 185 26.62 -4.86 -10.05
C GLN A 185 27.45 -3.71 -9.47
N LYS A 186 28.74 -3.67 -9.82
CA LYS A 186 29.69 -2.64 -9.39
C LYS A 186 30.32 -1.96 -10.60
N LEU A 187 30.64 -0.68 -10.46
CA LEU A 187 31.41 0.11 -11.41
C LEU A 187 32.58 0.79 -10.69
N ASP A 188 33.78 0.63 -11.25
CA ASP A 188 34.96 1.31 -10.74
C ASP A 188 35.06 2.73 -11.32
N GLY A 189 35.43 3.67 -10.48
CA GLY A 189 35.63 5.06 -10.84
C GLY A 189 36.99 5.59 -10.38
N ILE A 190 37.44 6.66 -11.02
CA ILE A 190 38.64 7.42 -10.65
C ILE A 190 38.22 8.85 -10.33
N ILE A 191 38.60 9.31 -9.14
CA ILE A 191 38.45 10.70 -8.70
C ILE A 191 39.82 11.37 -8.71
N ARG A 192 39.84 12.65 -9.09
CA ARG A 192 41.04 13.49 -9.14
C ARG A 192 40.82 14.81 -8.41
N ASP A 193 41.90 15.34 -7.84
CA ASP A 193 41.97 16.68 -7.24
C ASP A 193 40.90 16.92 -6.16
N ASP A 194 39.96 17.82 -6.39
CA ASP A 194 39.09 18.43 -5.38
C ASP A 194 38.02 17.52 -4.76
N PHE A 195 37.71 16.38 -5.37
CA PHE A 195 36.70 15.43 -4.88
C PHE A 195 37.28 14.22 -4.17
N VAL A 196 38.61 14.13 -4.09
CA VAL A 196 39.29 13.07 -3.36
C VAL A 196 38.91 13.16 -1.88
N ASP A 197 38.66 12.00 -1.27
CA ASP A 197 38.33 11.84 0.16
C ASP A 197 37.02 12.54 0.62
N LYS A 198 36.14 12.95 -0.30
CA LYS A 198 34.83 13.56 0.04
C LYS A 198 33.72 12.56 0.33
N ALA A 199 33.84 11.31 -0.11
CA ALA A 199 32.80 10.30 0.05
C ALA A 199 33.36 9.06 0.75
N VAL A 200 32.62 8.54 1.72
CA VAL A 200 33.03 7.42 2.57
C VAL A 200 32.33 6.13 2.12
N PRO A 201 32.97 4.95 2.22
CA PRO A 201 32.30 3.68 1.97
C PRO A 201 31.04 3.53 2.85
N GLY A 202 29.89 3.31 2.21
CA GLY A 202 28.56 3.30 2.82
C GLY A 202 27.66 4.40 2.30
N ASP A 203 28.23 5.50 1.80
CA ASP A 203 27.48 6.67 1.35
C ASP A 203 26.69 6.38 0.06
N HIS A 204 25.46 6.88 0.02
CA HIS A 204 24.69 6.97 -1.21
C HIS A 204 25.16 8.18 -2.02
N VAL A 205 25.68 7.92 -3.21
CA VAL A 205 26.34 8.92 -4.06
C VAL A 205 25.69 9.00 -5.44
N THR A 206 25.55 10.22 -5.94
CA THR A 206 25.25 10.54 -7.34
C THR A 206 26.52 11.03 -7.99
N ILE A 207 26.96 10.37 -9.05
CA ILE A 207 28.24 10.63 -9.71
C ILE A 207 28.01 10.97 -11.17
N THR A 208 28.57 12.08 -11.63
CA THR A 208 28.67 12.42 -13.06
C THR A 208 30.09 12.17 -13.55
N GLY A 209 30.24 11.65 -14.76
CA GLY A 209 31.56 11.34 -15.28
C GLY A 209 31.58 10.84 -16.72
N VAL A 210 32.79 10.71 -17.26
CA VAL A 210 33.03 10.17 -18.60
C VAL A 210 33.37 8.70 -18.51
N LEU A 211 32.58 7.84 -19.15
CA LEU A 211 32.86 6.40 -19.16
C LEU A 211 33.97 6.09 -20.16
N ARG A 212 35.11 5.60 -19.68
CA ARG A 212 36.21 5.16 -20.54
C ARG A 212 36.45 3.66 -20.39
N VAL A 213 37.10 3.10 -21.40
CA VAL A 213 37.41 1.68 -21.45
C VAL A 213 38.92 1.49 -21.59
N PHE A 214 39.47 0.57 -20.81
CA PHE A 214 40.90 0.23 -20.83
C PHE A 214 41.08 -1.21 -21.27
N GLN A 215 42.08 -1.45 -22.11
CA GLN A 215 42.39 -2.78 -22.60
C GLN A 215 43.11 -3.58 -21.51
N GLU A 216 42.55 -4.73 -21.13
CA GLU A 216 43.20 -5.62 -20.19
C GLU A 216 44.34 -6.40 -20.87
N ARG A 217 45.48 -6.50 -20.17
CA ARG A 217 46.61 -7.33 -20.57
C ARG A 217 46.73 -8.50 -19.60
N GLN A 218 46.81 -9.73 -20.12
CA GLN A 218 47.12 -10.92 -19.32
C GLN A 218 48.42 -11.55 -19.85
N LYS A 219 49.46 -11.61 -19.02
CA LYS A 219 50.76 -12.25 -19.35
C LYS A 219 51.28 -11.91 -20.77
N ARG A 220 51.26 -10.61 -21.13
CA ARG A 220 51.66 -9.99 -22.43
C ARG A 220 50.67 -10.08 -23.59
N GLU A 221 49.62 -10.89 -23.52
CA GLU A 221 48.58 -10.93 -24.55
C GLU A 221 47.48 -9.89 -24.28
N ARG A 222 46.98 -9.28 -25.35
CA ARG A 222 45.93 -8.25 -25.30
C ARG A 222 44.57 -8.92 -25.40
N ARG A 223 43.70 -8.71 -24.39
CA ARG A 223 42.31 -9.19 -24.46
C ARG A 223 41.50 -8.33 -25.44
N THR A 224 40.46 -8.94 -26.02
CA THR A 224 39.43 -8.24 -26.82
C THR A 224 38.39 -7.55 -25.91
N THR A 225 38.32 -7.96 -24.64
CA THR A 225 37.47 -7.36 -23.62
C THR A 225 38.16 -6.16 -22.98
N PHE A 226 37.38 -5.10 -22.74
CA PHE A 226 37.86 -3.89 -22.09
C PHE A 226 37.21 -3.71 -20.72
N ARG A 227 37.99 -3.23 -19.75
CA ARG A 227 37.48 -2.83 -18.42
C ARG A 227 36.89 -1.43 -18.52
N LYS A 228 35.66 -1.26 -18.04
CA LYS A 228 34.98 0.04 -17.95
C LYS A 228 35.42 0.75 -16.68
N ILE A 229 35.80 2.02 -16.79
CA ILE A 229 36.15 2.89 -15.65
C ILE A 229 35.48 4.24 -15.87
N LEU A 230 34.79 4.72 -14.84
CA LEU A 230 34.17 6.05 -14.84
C LEU A 230 35.19 7.10 -14.39
N PHE A 231 35.53 8.06 -15.26
CA PHE A 231 36.28 9.24 -14.84
C PHE A 231 35.31 10.24 -14.24
N VAL A 232 35.38 10.39 -12.92
CA VAL A 232 34.44 11.21 -12.17
C VAL A 232 34.73 12.69 -12.44
N ASN A 233 33.68 13.42 -12.83
CA ASN A 233 33.71 14.87 -12.88
C ASN A 233 33.15 15.45 -11.57
N HIS A 234 31.95 15.04 -11.16
CA HIS A 234 31.31 15.52 -9.94
C HIS A 234 30.78 14.35 -9.11
N ILE A 235 30.90 14.44 -7.79
CA ILE A 235 30.31 13.51 -6.83
C ILE A 235 29.47 14.28 -5.82
N GLU A 236 28.26 13.81 -5.61
CA GLU A 236 27.30 14.35 -4.67
C GLU A 236 26.86 13.25 -3.71
N VAL A 237 27.01 13.48 -2.41
CA VAL A 237 26.54 12.54 -1.38
C VAL A 237 25.08 12.86 -1.07
N ARG A 238 24.15 11.96 -1.42
CA ARG A 238 22.71 12.12 -1.20
C ARG A 238 22.31 11.95 0.26
N GLN A 239 23.02 11.11 1.00
CA GLN A 239 22.86 10.99 2.44
C GLN A 239 23.86 11.88 3.15
N LYS A 240 23.70 13.18 2.96
CA LYS A 240 23.95 14.05 4.11
C LYS A 240 22.86 13.71 5.11
N GLY A 241 23.23 13.39 6.35
CA GLY A 241 22.24 13.30 7.43
C GLY A 241 21.36 14.55 7.42
N VAL A 242 20.18 14.47 8.05
CA VAL A 242 19.25 15.61 8.21
C VAL A 242 19.97 16.90 8.68
N GLU A 243 21.14 16.76 9.29
CA GLU A 243 22.09 17.79 9.72
C GLU A 243 22.62 18.74 8.64
N GLU A 244 22.58 18.42 7.32
CA GLU A 244 23.09 19.35 6.27
C GLU A 244 22.07 19.74 5.19
N THR A 245 20.78 19.70 5.50
CA THR A 245 19.82 20.44 4.66
C THR A 245 20.03 21.93 4.93
N GLU A 246 20.55 22.70 3.96
CA GLU A 246 20.72 24.15 4.11
C GLU A 246 19.34 24.79 4.35
N LEU A 247 19.05 25.18 5.59
CA LEU A 247 17.80 25.89 5.90
C LEU A 247 17.81 27.23 5.17
N THR A 248 16.82 27.44 4.31
CA THR A 248 16.61 28.76 3.73
C THR A 248 16.14 29.74 4.82
N PRO A 249 16.43 31.04 4.68
CA PRO A 249 15.90 32.05 5.61
C PRO A 249 14.37 32.08 5.66
N GLU A 250 13.69 31.62 4.60
CA GLU A 250 12.24 31.50 4.55
C GLU A 250 11.73 30.34 5.42
N ASP A 251 12.41 29.20 5.38
CA ASP A 251 12.04 28.04 6.18
C ASP A 251 12.30 28.28 7.67
N GLU A 252 13.39 28.99 8.01
CA GLU A 252 13.66 29.40 9.40
C GLU A 252 12.53 30.29 9.94
N LYS A 253 12.01 31.23 9.12
CA LYS A 253 10.84 32.04 9.50
C LYS A 253 9.61 31.19 9.75
N LYS A 254 9.28 30.25 8.86
CA LYS A 254 8.14 29.33 9.01
C LYS A 254 8.27 28.49 10.28
N ILE A 255 9.46 27.97 10.58
CA ILE A 255 9.72 27.20 11.81
C ILE A 255 9.50 28.07 13.05
N LYS A 256 10.01 29.30 13.07
CA LYS A 256 9.79 30.25 14.18
C LYS A 256 8.33 30.66 14.35
N GLU A 257 7.56 30.74 13.26
CA GLU A 257 6.12 30.99 13.31
C GLU A 257 5.36 29.78 13.88
N LEU A 258 5.68 28.56 13.41
CA LEU A 258 5.10 27.32 13.94
C LEU A 258 5.45 27.09 15.42
N ALA A 259 6.67 27.43 15.83
CA ALA A 259 7.14 27.31 17.22
C ALA A 259 6.30 28.13 18.21
N LYS A 260 5.64 29.21 17.75
CA LYS A 260 4.80 30.07 18.58
C LYS A 260 3.38 29.54 18.76
N ASP A 261 2.97 28.52 18.00
CA ASP A 261 1.61 27.98 18.06
C ASP A 261 1.39 27.16 19.35
N PRO A 262 0.41 27.51 20.20
CA PRO A 262 0.09 26.73 21.40
C PRO A 262 -0.30 25.27 21.12
N TRP A 263 -0.78 24.97 19.91
CA TRP A 263 -1.23 23.64 19.50
C TRP A 263 -0.17 22.82 18.74
N LEU A 264 1.08 23.30 18.70
CA LEU A 264 2.17 22.68 17.96
C LEU A 264 2.36 21.19 18.27
N ARG A 265 2.35 20.83 19.56
CA ARG A 265 2.50 19.43 20.01
C ARG A 265 1.48 18.51 19.33
N ASN A 266 0.21 18.92 19.31
CA ASN A 266 -0.86 18.13 18.69
C ASN A 266 -0.72 18.06 17.18
N LYS A 267 -0.29 19.15 16.53
CA LYS A 267 -0.01 19.15 15.08
C LYS A 267 1.10 18.16 14.72
N ILE A 268 2.17 18.11 15.50
CA ILE A 268 3.27 17.14 15.32
C ILE A 268 2.74 15.71 15.48
N ILE A 269 2.03 15.42 16.58
CA ILE A 269 1.46 14.08 16.83
C ILE A 269 0.55 13.64 15.67
N GLN A 270 -0.28 14.55 15.15
CA GLN A 270 -1.17 14.26 14.03
C GLN A 270 -0.43 14.10 12.70
N SER A 271 0.71 14.76 12.51
CA SER A 271 1.57 14.55 11.33
C SER A 271 2.30 13.21 11.35
N VAL A 272 2.50 12.59 12.51
CA VAL A 272 3.10 11.25 12.60
C VAL A 272 2.07 10.20 12.19
N ALA A 273 2.34 9.51 11.09
CA ALA A 273 1.50 8.47 10.49
C ALA A 273 0.00 8.89 10.39
N PRO A 274 -0.34 9.90 9.57
CA PRO A 274 -1.68 10.50 9.55
C PRO A 274 -2.78 9.54 9.09
N ALA A 275 -2.41 8.47 8.37
CA ALA A 275 -3.33 7.42 7.94
C ALA A 275 -3.85 6.56 9.12
N ILE A 276 -3.11 6.49 10.23
CA ILE A 276 -3.49 5.72 11.42
C ILE A 276 -4.27 6.64 12.35
N HIS A 277 -5.53 6.29 12.63
CA HIS A 277 -6.37 7.05 13.56
C HIS A 277 -6.15 6.58 15.00
N GLY A 278 -6.12 7.51 15.96
CA GLY A 278 -5.91 7.22 17.37
C GLY A 278 -4.44 7.00 17.73
N HIS A 279 -4.19 6.19 18.78
CA HIS A 279 -2.85 5.89 19.29
C HIS A 279 -2.00 7.14 19.56
N GLU A 280 -2.60 8.21 20.07
CA GLU A 280 -1.90 9.50 20.24
C GLU A 280 -0.66 9.37 21.13
N LEU A 281 -0.73 8.54 22.18
CA LEU A 281 0.43 8.24 23.04
C LEU A 281 1.57 7.55 22.27
N VAL A 282 1.26 6.61 21.38
CA VAL A 282 2.28 5.90 20.58
C VAL A 282 2.89 6.83 19.54
N LYS A 283 2.05 7.64 18.88
CA LYS A 283 2.49 8.65 17.92
C LYS A 283 3.33 9.72 18.58
N GLU A 284 2.95 10.13 19.78
CA GLU A 284 3.72 11.06 20.58
C GLU A 284 5.08 10.47 20.97
N ALA A 285 5.11 9.23 21.46
CA ALA A 285 6.36 8.57 21.80
C ALA A 285 7.29 8.45 20.57
N ALA A 286 6.74 8.10 19.41
CA ALA A 286 7.48 8.07 18.15
C ALA A 286 7.96 9.48 17.73
N ALA A 287 7.14 10.52 17.89
CA ALA A 287 7.56 11.90 17.63
C ALA A 287 8.73 12.32 18.53
N LEU A 288 8.65 12.04 19.83
CA LEU A 288 9.71 12.34 20.79
C LEU A 288 11.00 11.57 20.47
N GLN A 289 10.89 10.33 20.01
CA GLN A 289 12.05 9.56 19.56
C GLN A 289 12.72 10.17 18.33
N LEU A 290 11.96 10.75 17.39
CA LEU A 290 12.49 11.44 16.21
C LEU A 290 13.19 12.76 16.56
N PHE A 291 12.68 13.50 17.54
CA PHE A 291 13.37 14.70 18.04
C PHE A 291 14.63 14.35 18.84
N GLY A 292 14.63 13.21 19.54
CA GLY A 292 15.75 12.76 20.34
C GLY A 292 16.07 13.69 21.52
N CYS A 293 17.21 13.44 22.17
CA CYS A 293 17.78 14.34 23.16
C CYS A 293 19.29 14.40 22.95
N ASN A 294 19.92 15.50 23.38
CA ASN A 294 21.37 15.60 23.33
C ASN A 294 21.99 14.69 24.40
N PRO A 295 23.09 13.99 24.10
CA PRO A 295 23.85 13.27 25.12
C PRO A 295 24.38 14.26 26.15
N VAL A 296 24.32 13.87 27.42
CA VAL A 296 24.83 14.69 28.54
C VAL A 296 26.12 14.05 29.03
N GLU A 297 27.20 14.81 29.02
CA GLU A 297 28.46 14.42 29.65
C GLU A 297 28.48 14.92 31.09
N LEU A 298 28.74 14.01 32.02
CA LEU A 298 28.88 14.35 33.43
C LEU A 298 30.29 14.86 33.72
N PRO A 299 30.50 15.62 34.82
CA PRO A 299 31.83 16.08 35.24
C PRO A 299 32.86 14.97 35.40
N ASP A 300 32.41 13.74 35.65
CA ASP A 300 33.23 12.53 35.86
C ASP A 300 33.68 11.86 34.54
N GLY A 301 33.32 12.43 33.38
CA GLY A 301 33.68 11.91 32.06
C GLY A 301 32.78 10.79 31.52
N THR A 302 31.78 10.35 32.29
CA THR A 302 30.76 9.40 31.82
C THR A 302 29.70 10.08 30.97
N ARG A 303 29.35 9.49 29.83
CA ARG A 303 28.32 9.99 28.91
C ARG A 303 26.98 9.29 29.13
N ILE A 304 25.94 10.08 29.38
CA ILE A 304 24.54 9.62 29.37
C ILE A 304 24.01 9.74 27.95
N ARG A 305 23.44 8.65 27.43
CA ARG A 305 22.82 8.63 26.10
C ARG A 305 21.59 9.55 26.05
N GLY A 306 21.44 10.29 24.95
CA GLY A 306 20.21 11.06 24.66
C GLY A 306 19.21 10.29 23.80
N ASP A 307 19.63 9.19 23.18
CA ASP A 307 18.78 8.38 22.30
C ASP A 307 17.79 7.53 23.09
N THR A 308 16.52 7.59 22.69
CA THR A 308 15.44 6.78 23.27
C THR A 308 15.13 5.60 22.37
N HIS A 309 15.02 4.40 22.94
CA HIS A 309 14.56 3.21 22.22
C HIS A 309 13.14 2.86 22.67
N ILE A 310 12.24 2.69 21.70
CA ILE A 310 10.84 2.32 21.94
C ILE A 310 10.58 0.94 21.33
N LEU A 311 10.03 0.03 22.13
CA LEU A 311 9.49 -1.25 21.67
C LEU A 311 7.97 -1.18 21.69
N LEU A 312 7.34 -1.26 20.51
CA LEU A 312 5.90 -1.40 20.39
C LEU A 312 5.56 -2.88 20.29
N CYS A 313 5.05 -3.44 21.37
CA CYS A 313 4.56 -4.82 21.42
C CYS A 313 3.08 -4.79 21.81
N GLY A 314 2.23 -5.48 21.05
CA GLY A 314 0.81 -5.57 21.34
C GLY A 314 0.16 -6.72 20.60
N ASP A 315 -0.81 -7.35 21.25
CA ASP A 315 -1.64 -8.34 20.62
C ASP A 315 -2.56 -7.66 19.58
N PRO A 316 -2.78 -8.28 18.41
CA PRO A 316 -3.68 -7.76 17.40
C PRO A 316 -5.15 -7.99 17.78
N GLY A 317 -6.00 -7.01 17.51
CA GLY A 317 -7.44 -7.12 17.75
C GLY A 317 -8.13 -8.01 16.71
N CYS A 318 -8.75 -9.11 17.15
CA CYS A 318 -9.33 -10.13 16.27
C CYS A 318 -10.81 -10.39 16.60
N LEU A 319 -11.59 -10.77 15.58
CA LEU A 319 -12.97 -11.23 15.73
C LEU A 319 -13.05 -12.76 15.63
N VAL A 320 -14.13 -13.33 16.16
CA VAL A 320 -14.38 -14.78 16.06
C VAL A 320 -14.71 -15.17 14.62
N ALA A 321 -14.28 -16.37 14.19
CA ALA A 321 -14.44 -16.87 12.82
C ALA A 321 -15.88 -16.88 12.28
N ASP A 322 -16.86 -17.07 13.17
CA ASP A 322 -18.29 -17.07 12.84
C ASP A 322 -18.90 -15.67 12.66
N GLU A 323 -18.17 -14.62 13.06
CA GLU A 323 -18.64 -13.24 12.89
C GLU A 323 -18.68 -12.85 11.41
N ARG A 324 -19.70 -12.07 11.06
CA ARG A 324 -19.95 -11.66 9.68
C ARG A 324 -19.37 -10.28 9.43
N ILE A 325 -18.70 -10.11 8.29
CA ILE A 325 -18.19 -8.81 7.83
C ILE A 325 -18.83 -8.41 6.50
N VAL A 326 -18.91 -7.10 6.28
CA VAL A 326 -19.42 -6.51 5.04
C VAL A 326 -18.24 -6.21 4.10
N LEU A 327 -18.26 -6.80 2.91
CA LEU A 327 -17.29 -6.54 1.86
C LEU A 327 -17.60 -5.23 1.12
N GLY A 328 -16.62 -4.70 0.37
CA GLY A 328 -16.76 -3.42 -0.33
C GLY A 328 -17.89 -3.36 -1.37
N ASN A 329 -18.31 -4.51 -1.90
CA ASN A 329 -19.44 -4.64 -2.82
C ASN A 329 -20.80 -4.80 -2.09
N GLY A 330 -20.80 -4.92 -0.76
CA GLY A 330 -21.98 -5.12 0.09
C GLY A 330 -22.31 -6.58 0.43
N ALA A 331 -21.57 -7.56 -0.11
CA ALA A 331 -21.71 -8.95 0.30
C ALA A 331 -21.37 -9.12 1.78
N ILE A 332 -22.16 -9.93 2.49
CA ILE A 332 -21.92 -10.27 3.88
C ILE A 332 -21.34 -11.68 3.92
N VAL A 333 -20.15 -11.84 4.51
CA VAL A 333 -19.43 -13.12 4.57
C VAL A 333 -18.94 -13.38 5.99
N LYS A 334 -18.81 -14.65 6.37
CA LYS A 334 -18.13 -15.00 7.61
C LYS A 334 -16.65 -14.70 7.47
N ILE A 335 -16.04 -14.17 8.54
CA ILE A 335 -14.61 -13.85 8.52
C ILE A 335 -13.76 -15.12 8.31
N GLY A 336 -14.21 -16.28 8.84
CA GLY A 336 -13.56 -17.57 8.63
C GLY A 336 -13.56 -18.08 7.18
N ASP A 337 -14.45 -17.58 6.32
CA ASP A 337 -14.51 -17.99 4.90
C ASP A 337 -13.45 -17.27 4.04
N LEU A 338 -12.80 -16.23 4.57
CA LEU A 338 -11.86 -15.39 3.81
C LEU A 338 -10.46 -15.97 3.75
N GLY A 339 -10.09 -16.82 4.70
CA GLY A 339 -8.78 -17.45 4.76
C GLY A 339 -8.74 -18.64 5.70
N SER A 340 -7.75 -19.51 5.52
CA SER A 340 -7.61 -20.78 6.24
C SER A 340 -6.40 -20.82 7.17
N TYR A 341 -5.38 -19.97 6.95
CA TYR A 341 -4.16 -19.95 7.76
C TYR A 341 -3.66 -18.53 8.09
N HIS A 342 -2.82 -18.44 9.11
CA HIS A 342 -2.25 -17.19 9.59
C HIS A 342 -1.26 -16.61 8.57
N LEU A 343 -1.33 -15.29 8.34
CA LEU A 343 -0.55 -14.55 7.32
C LEU A 343 -0.86 -14.97 5.88
N GLN A 344 -2.08 -15.44 5.60
CA GLN A 344 -2.49 -15.73 4.24
C GLN A 344 -2.66 -14.43 3.44
N PRO A 345 -2.01 -14.28 2.27
CA PRO A 345 -2.24 -13.13 1.41
C PRO A 345 -3.66 -13.18 0.86
N ILE A 346 -4.39 -12.08 1.00
CA ILE A 346 -5.75 -11.90 0.48
C ILE A 346 -5.81 -10.61 -0.33
N ASN A 347 -6.81 -10.49 -1.21
CA ASN A 347 -7.06 -9.26 -1.97
C ASN A 347 -8.56 -8.98 -1.97
N GLN A 348 -9.06 -8.56 -0.81
CA GLN A 348 -10.48 -8.40 -0.59
C GLN A 348 -10.81 -6.93 -0.28
N GLN A 349 -11.74 -6.36 -1.04
CA GLN A 349 -12.24 -5.02 -0.71
C GLN A 349 -13.14 -5.07 0.53
N VAL A 350 -12.90 -4.16 1.48
CA VAL A 350 -13.62 -4.01 2.75
C VAL A 350 -14.02 -2.55 2.98
N LEU A 351 -15.03 -2.33 3.82
CA LEU A 351 -15.41 -0.98 4.26
C LEU A 351 -14.56 -0.57 5.47
N THR A 352 -14.11 0.68 5.49
CA THR A 352 -13.27 1.22 6.58
C THR A 352 -14.13 1.75 7.74
N GLY A 353 -13.61 1.72 8.97
CA GLY A 353 -14.31 2.21 10.17
C GLY A 353 -14.61 3.72 10.18
N GLN A 354 -14.12 4.48 9.20
CA GLN A 354 -14.34 5.93 9.05
C GLN A 354 -15.52 6.28 8.12
N GLY A 355 -16.23 5.30 7.56
CA GLY A 355 -17.41 5.52 6.73
C GLY A 355 -17.55 4.50 5.60
N TYR A 356 -18.10 4.92 4.47
CA TYR A 356 -18.29 4.04 3.30
C TYR A 356 -17.05 3.98 2.37
N LYS A 357 -15.89 4.46 2.83
CA LYS A 357 -14.64 4.39 2.06
C LYS A 357 -14.19 2.93 1.97
N ARG A 358 -13.83 2.50 0.76
CA ARG A 358 -13.34 1.15 0.46
C ARG A 358 -11.82 1.11 0.65
N ALA A 359 -11.34 0.05 1.28
CA ALA A 359 -9.92 -0.30 1.36
C ALA A 359 -9.73 -1.75 0.92
N VAL A 360 -8.48 -2.16 0.70
CA VAL A 360 -8.13 -3.54 0.34
C VAL A 360 -7.47 -4.20 1.53
N ALA A 361 -8.05 -5.30 2.01
CA ALA A 361 -7.41 -6.18 2.96
C ALA A 361 -6.39 -7.04 2.20
N THR A 362 -5.12 -6.99 2.64
CA THR A 362 -3.97 -7.64 1.98
C THR A 362 -3.53 -8.93 2.67
N CYS A 363 -3.86 -9.11 3.95
CA CYS A 363 -3.42 -10.24 4.75
C CYS A 363 -4.50 -10.69 5.74
N PHE A 364 -4.61 -12.01 5.91
CA PHE A 364 -5.53 -12.64 6.85
C PHE A 364 -4.76 -13.21 8.05
N HIS A 365 -5.17 -12.84 9.25
CA HIS A 365 -4.51 -13.27 10.49
C HIS A 365 -5.41 -14.21 11.28
N VAL A 366 -4.86 -15.34 11.70
CA VAL A 366 -5.53 -16.32 12.55
C VAL A 366 -4.77 -16.46 13.85
N TYR A 367 -5.46 -16.28 14.98
CA TYR A 367 -4.91 -16.53 16.31
C TYR A 367 -5.78 -17.56 17.00
N ARG A 368 -5.14 -18.59 17.55
CA ARG A 368 -5.83 -19.69 18.24
C ARG A 368 -5.81 -19.44 19.75
N ASN A 369 -6.81 -19.97 20.45
CA ASN A 369 -6.88 -20.01 21.91
C ASN A 369 -6.83 -18.64 22.61
N GLN A 370 -7.46 -17.63 22.01
CA GLN A 370 -7.58 -16.30 22.62
C GLN A 370 -8.86 -16.18 23.45
N PRO A 371 -8.86 -15.45 24.58
CA PRO A 371 -10.08 -15.11 25.29
C PRO A 371 -10.99 -14.25 24.40
N VAL A 372 -12.29 -14.47 24.49
CA VAL A 372 -13.30 -13.76 23.69
C VAL A 372 -14.31 -13.10 24.62
N ILE A 373 -14.68 -11.86 24.28
CA ILE A 373 -15.76 -11.10 24.91
C ILE A 373 -16.90 -10.97 23.90
N GLU A 374 -18.13 -11.22 24.34
CA GLU A 374 -19.35 -10.94 23.58
C GLU A 374 -19.99 -9.66 24.10
N ILE A 375 -20.19 -8.66 23.23
CA ILE A 375 -21.00 -7.49 23.54
C ILE A 375 -22.38 -7.66 22.93
N LEU A 376 -23.41 -7.61 23.78
CA LEU A 376 -24.80 -7.59 23.37
C LEU A 376 -25.39 -6.18 23.56
N THR A 377 -25.88 -5.60 22.47
CA THR A 377 -26.57 -4.30 22.51
C THR A 377 -28.03 -4.45 22.94
N GLU A 378 -28.63 -3.39 23.47
CA GLU A 378 -30.06 -3.32 23.78
C GLU A 378 -30.95 -3.60 22.54
N THR A 379 -30.44 -3.34 21.35
CA THR A 379 -31.15 -3.62 20.08
C THR A 379 -31.13 -5.09 19.67
N GLY A 380 -30.36 -5.93 20.39
CA GLY A 380 -30.22 -7.36 20.14
C GLY A 380 -29.07 -7.76 19.20
N LYS A 381 -28.27 -6.78 18.74
CA LYS A 381 -27.03 -7.04 17.98
C LYS A 381 -25.95 -7.54 18.91
N SER A 382 -25.19 -8.54 18.45
CA SER A 382 -24.03 -9.10 19.15
C SER A 382 -22.77 -8.94 18.32
N ILE A 383 -21.63 -8.85 18.99
CA ILE A 383 -20.31 -8.99 18.37
C ILE A 383 -19.36 -9.69 19.33
N LYS A 384 -18.60 -10.66 18.81
CA LYS A 384 -17.61 -11.44 19.57
C LYS A 384 -16.20 -11.18 19.06
N GLY A 385 -15.30 -10.83 19.97
CA GLY A 385 -13.89 -10.61 19.62
C GLY A 385 -12.96 -10.68 20.82
N THR A 386 -11.67 -10.53 20.55
CA THR A 386 -10.63 -10.47 21.59
C THR A 386 -10.74 -9.17 22.40
N PRO A 387 -10.34 -9.15 23.69
CA PRO A 387 -10.45 -7.97 24.56
C PRO A 387 -9.96 -6.65 23.95
N ASN A 388 -8.86 -6.72 23.19
CA ASN A 388 -8.21 -5.59 22.53
C ASN A 388 -8.89 -5.13 21.22
N HIS A 389 -9.90 -5.82 20.70
CA HIS A 389 -10.55 -5.44 19.46
C HIS A 389 -11.29 -4.10 19.64
N PRO A 390 -11.01 -3.07 18.82
CA PRO A 390 -11.58 -1.74 19.01
C PRO A 390 -12.97 -1.62 18.39
N LEU A 391 -13.91 -1.03 19.13
CA LEU A 391 -15.22 -0.60 18.65
C LEU A 391 -15.43 0.90 18.85
N LEU A 392 -16.28 1.47 18.00
CA LEU A 392 -16.60 2.88 18.06
C LEU A 392 -17.76 3.10 19.04
N VAL A 393 -17.53 3.94 20.05
CA VAL A 393 -18.48 4.28 21.12
C VAL A 393 -18.78 5.78 21.08
N LEU A 394 -20.02 6.16 21.41
CA LEU A 394 -20.42 7.54 21.61
C LEU A 394 -20.19 7.93 23.06
N GLU A 395 -19.22 8.81 23.27
CA GLU A 395 -18.91 9.37 24.57
C GLU A 395 -19.54 10.76 24.71
N LYS A 396 -20.23 10.98 25.83
CA LYS A 396 -20.76 12.30 26.17
C LYS A 396 -19.60 13.14 26.70
N ARG A 397 -19.34 14.30 26.08
CA ARG A 397 -18.35 15.24 26.61
C ARG A 397 -18.86 15.83 27.93
N PRO A 398 -18.00 16.00 28.94
CA PRO A 398 -18.38 16.49 30.27
C PRO A 398 -18.77 17.98 30.32
N ASP A 399 -18.67 18.73 29.21
CA ASP A 399 -18.90 20.18 29.22
C ASP A 399 -20.37 20.59 29.05
N LYS A 400 -20.76 21.64 29.79
CA LYS A 400 -22.10 22.25 29.92
C LYS A 400 -22.77 22.75 28.62
N PHE A 401 -22.19 22.52 27.45
CA PHE A 401 -22.76 22.90 26.16
C PHE A 401 -23.34 21.66 25.45
N PRO A 402 -24.45 21.79 24.69
CA PRO A 402 -25.01 20.69 23.90
C PRO A 402 -24.13 20.42 22.66
N CYS A 403 -22.91 19.95 22.89
CA CYS A 403 -22.04 19.44 21.85
C CYS A 403 -22.49 18.02 21.48
N PRO A 404 -22.52 17.65 20.19
CA PRO A 404 -22.83 16.28 19.79
C PRO A 404 -21.82 15.31 20.41
N PRO A 405 -22.26 14.11 20.82
CA PRO A 405 -21.37 13.12 21.42
C PRO A 405 -20.22 12.77 20.47
N ALA A 406 -19.01 12.68 21.03
CA ALA A 406 -17.82 12.36 20.26
C ALA A 406 -17.76 10.86 19.99
N ARG A 407 -17.31 10.49 18.78
CA ARG A 407 -17.05 9.09 18.42
C ARG A 407 -15.63 8.74 18.83
N VAL A 408 -15.49 7.82 19.77
CA VAL A 408 -14.20 7.40 20.34
C VAL A 408 -14.04 5.90 20.16
N TRP A 409 -12.85 5.45 19.76
CA TRP A 409 -12.52 4.03 19.72
C TRP A 409 -12.20 3.55 21.13
N LYS A 410 -12.93 2.55 21.61
CA LYS A 410 -12.67 1.85 22.87
C LYS A 410 -12.45 0.36 22.59
N ARG A 411 -11.60 -0.29 23.36
CA ARG A 411 -11.39 -1.73 23.27
C ARG A 411 -12.60 -2.49 23.82
N LEU A 412 -12.82 -3.74 23.40
CA LEU A 412 -13.95 -4.55 23.86
C LEU A 412 -13.98 -4.71 25.40
N ASP A 413 -12.82 -4.79 26.05
CA ASP A 413 -12.69 -4.87 27.52
C ASP A 413 -12.99 -3.56 28.27
N GLU A 414 -12.89 -2.43 27.59
CA GLU A 414 -13.15 -1.10 28.17
C GLU A 414 -14.64 -0.74 28.15
N ILE A 415 -15.43 -1.41 27.31
CA ILE A 415 -16.86 -1.11 27.12
C ILE A 415 -17.67 -1.65 28.29
N ARG A 416 -18.45 -0.76 28.93
CA ARG A 416 -19.30 -1.10 30.07
C ARG A 416 -20.78 -1.02 29.72
N VAL A 417 -21.60 -1.68 30.52
CA VAL A 417 -23.07 -1.59 30.41
C VAL A 417 -23.51 -0.13 30.57
N GLY A 418 -24.19 0.40 29.57
CA GLY A 418 -24.61 1.80 29.49
C GLY A 418 -23.91 2.61 28.38
N ASP A 419 -22.76 2.12 27.91
CA ASP A 419 -22.07 2.71 26.76
C ASP A 419 -22.87 2.52 25.46
N ARG A 420 -22.78 3.51 24.57
CA ARG A 420 -23.49 3.51 23.29
C ARG A 420 -22.55 3.18 22.15
N VAL A 421 -22.56 1.92 21.72
CA VAL A 421 -21.81 1.46 20.54
C VAL A 421 -22.44 2.00 19.26
N VAL A 422 -21.61 2.54 18.35
CA VAL A 422 -22.04 3.04 17.05
C VAL A 422 -22.32 1.88 16.12
N VAL A 423 -23.47 1.92 15.44
CA VAL A 423 -23.87 0.93 14.44
C VAL A 423 -24.03 1.64 13.10
N VAL A 424 -23.70 0.94 12.02
CA VAL A 424 -23.91 1.45 10.66
C VAL A 424 -25.41 1.67 10.40
N PRO A 425 -25.81 2.84 9.85
CA PRO A 425 -27.21 3.13 9.56
C PRO A 425 -27.71 2.38 8.32
N TRP A 426 -26.82 2.09 7.38
CA TRP A 426 -27.14 1.47 6.10
C TRP A 426 -25.93 0.70 5.58
N ILE A 427 -26.18 -0.42 4.87
CA ILE A 427 -25.13 -1.19 4.19
C ILE A 427 -25.30 -1.01 2.67
N PRO A 428 -24.38 -0.32 1.98
CA PRO A 428 -24.45 -0.20 0.53
C PRO A 428 -24.15 -1.53 -0.15
N CYS A 429 -24.95 -1.88 -1.16
CA CYS A 429 -24.76 -3.08 -1.97
C CYS A 429 -24.76 -2.71 -3.45
N THR A 430 -23.70 -3.10 -4.16
CA THR A 430 -23.53 -2.86 -5.59
C THR A 430 -23.66 -4.15 -6.41
N ILE A 431 -24.05 -5.25 -5.79
CA ILE A 431 -24.17 -6.57 -6.44
C ILE A 431 -25.47 -6.60 -7.22
N THR A 432 -25.35 -6.76 -8.54
CA THR A 432 -26.47 -6.93 -9.48
C THR A 432 -26.49 -8.32 -10.11
N ALA A 433 -25.32 -8.96 -10.23
CA ALA A 433 -25.20 -10.30 -10.80
C ALA A 433 -25.79 -11.37 -9.86
N PRO A 434 -26.46 -12.40 -10.41
CA PRO A 434 -26.96 -13.52 -9.62
C PRO A 434 -25.79 -14.36 -9.09
N VAL A 435 -25.98 -14.93 -7.89
CA VAL A 435 -24.97 -15.77 -7.23
C VAL A 435 -25.13 -17.21 -7.69
N LYS A 436 -24.04 -17.86 -8.09
CA LYS A 436 -24.07 -19.29 -8.46
C LYS A 436 -24.37 -20.15 -7.23
N THR A 437 -25.32 -21.07 -7.35
CA THR A 437 -25.77 -21.93 -6.25
C THR A 437 -24.74 -23.00 -5.89
N GLY A 438 -23.96 -23.47 -6.87
CA GLY A 438 -23.02 -24.57 -6.70
C GLY A 438 -23.69 -25.93 -6.43
N TRP A 439 -25.01 -26.00 -6.58
CA TRP A 439 -25.79 -27.21 -6.35
C TRP A 439 -25.54 -28.24 -7.44
N LYS A 440 -25.30 -29.49 -7.04
CA LYS A 440 -25.03 -30.60 -7.96
C LYS A 440 -26.05 -31.71 -7.78
N LEU A 441 -26.44 -32.32 -8.90
CA LEU A 441 -27.21 -33.56 -8.90
C LEU A 441 -26.42 -34.65 -8.17
N GLN A 442 -27.09 -35.38 -7.29
CA GLN A 442 -26.43 -36.41 -6.50
C GLN A 442 -26.20 -37.65 -7.37
N GLY A 443 -24.99 -38.19 -7.35
CA GLY A 443 -24.68 -39.46 -7.99
C GLY A 443 -25.39 -40.61 -7.27
N ARG A 444 -26.34 -41.29 -7.91
CA ARG A 444 -26.99 -42.48 -7.34
C ARG A 444 -26.51 -43.76 -8.02
N LYS A 445 -26.33 -44.82 -7.21
CA LYS A 445 -26.09 -46.20 -7.67
C LYS A 445 -27.40 -46.98 -7.96
N TYR A 446 -28.51 -46.66 -7.30
CA TYR A 446 -29.81 -47.35 -7.45
C TYR A 446 -31.03 -46.41 -7.35
N GLY A 447 -32.13 -46.78 -8.02
CA GLY A 447 -33.45 -46.11 -7.99
C GLY A 447 -33.72 -45.14 -9.16
N PRO A 448 -34.99 -44.85 -9.49
CA PRO A 448 -35.35 -43.95 -10.57
C PRO A 448 -34.91 -42.51 -10.26
N ARG A 449 -34.33 -41.82 -11.25
CA ARG A 449 -34.01 -40.39 -11.15
C ARG A 449 -35.31 -39.58 -11.23
N SER A 450 -35.55 -38.74 -10.23
CA SER A 450 -36.49 -37.62 -10.39
C SER A 450 -35.97 -36.75 -11.54
N ARG A 451 -36.79 -36.46 -12.56
CA ARG A 451 -36.46 -35.51 -13.64
C ARG A 451 -36.54 -34.07 -13.11
N CYS A 452 -35.73 -33.75 -12.10
CA CYS A 452 -35.67 -32.43 -11.50
C CYS A 452 -34.59 -31.58 -12.17
N ILE A 453 -34.87 -30.29 -12.27
CA ILE A 453 -33.91 -29.27 -12.68
C ILE A 453 -33.35 -28.67 -11.38
N ILE A 454 -32.03 -28.48 -11.31
CA ILE A 454 -31.40 -27.74 -10.22
C ILE A 454 -30.99 -26.39 -10.77
N PRO A 455 -31.48 -25.28 -10.21
CA PRO A 455 -31.10 -23.95 -10.68
C PRO A 455 -29.61 -23.70 -10.39
N GLU A 456 -28.87 -23.30 -11.42
CA GLU A 456 -27.44 -22.99 -11.33
C GLU A 456 -27.17 -21.63 -10.67
N GLU A 457 -28.15 -20.73 -10.76
CA GLU A 457 -28.10 -19.35 -10.26
C GLU A 457 -29.25 -19.09 -9.27
N LEU A 458 -28.95 -18.30 -8.26
CA LEU A 458 -29.91 -17.85 -7.27
C LEU A 458 -30.59 -16.56 -7.78
N ASP A 459 -31.82 -16.72 -8.22
CA ASP A 459 -32.70 -15.62 -8.61
C ASP A 459 -33.76 -15.31 -7.54
N GLU A 460 -34.57 -14.30 -7.81
CA GLU A 460 -35.65 -13.83 -6.93
C GLU A 460 -36.67 -14.96 -6.65
N GLU A 461 -36.99 -15.76 -7.66
CA GLU A 461 -37.93 -16.89 -7.58
C GLU A 461 -37.43 -18.02 -6.67
N VAL A 462 -36.15 -18.40 -6.78
CA VAL A 462 -35.55 -19.39 -5.88
C VAL A 462 -35.43 -18.83 -4.46
N ALA A 463 -35.09 -17.55 -4.32
CA ALA A 463 -35.02 -16.87 -3.02
C ALA A 463 -36.37 -16.81 -2.30
N ALA A 464 -37.48 -16.64 -3.03
CA ALA A 464 -38.83 -16.74 -2.50
C ALA A 464 -39.10 -18.09 -1.83
N ILE A 465 -38.76 -19.18 -2.53
CA ILE A 465 -38.90 -20.54 -1.98
C ILE A 465 -38.04 -20.73 -0.74
N LEU A 466 -36.78 -20.26 -0.78
CA LEU A 466 -35.88 -20.36 0.36
C LEU A 466 -36.44 -19.63 1.59
N GLY A 467 -37.01 -18.43 1.41
CA GLY A 467 -37.61 -17.65 2.49
C GLY A 467 -38.80 -18.35 3.12
N TYR A 468 -39.73 -18.85 2.29
CA TYR A 468 -40.94 -19.50 2.78
C TYR A 468 -40.64 -20.86 3.45
N VAL A 469 -39.74 -21.66 2.88
CA VAL A 469 -39.31 -22.94 3.46
C VAL A 469 -38.54 -22.72 4.76
N LEU A 470 -37.77 -21.64 4.88
CA LEU A 470 -37.06 -21.34 6.13
C LEU A 470 -38.03 -20.99 7.27
N GLY A 471 -39.13 -20.30 6.99
CA GLY A 471 -40.16 -20.00 7.99
C GLY A 471 -40.99 -21.23 8.34
N ASN A 472 -41.96 -21.58 7.47
CA ASN A 472 -42.96 -22.63 7.69
C ASN A 472 -42.62 -23.99 7.07
N GLY A 473 -41.38 -24.20 6.62
CA GLY A 473 -40.95 -25.43 5.97
C GLY A 473 -40.10 -26.37 6.80
N TRP A 474 -39.90 -27.56 6.23
CA TRP A 474 -39.02 -28.61 6.72
C TRP A 474 -38.30 -29.30 5.57
N VAL A 475 -37.10 -29.80 5.84
CA VAL A 475 -36.26 -30.53 4.88
C VAL A 475 -35.91 -31.90 5.48
N ARG A 476 -36.29 -32.98 4.81
CA ARG A 476 -35.87 -34.37 5.14
C ARG A 476 -34.86 -34.86 4.12
N ARG A 477 -34.36 -36.09 4.27
CA ARG A 477 -33.39 -36.69 3.34
C ARG A 477 -33.91 -36.83 1.90
N THR A 478 -35.20 -37.05 1.72
CA THR A 478 -35.81 -37.40 0.42
C THR A 478 -36.90 -36.45 -0.03
N ARG A 479 -37.30 -35.51 0.84
CA ARG A 479 -38.47 -34.64 0.64
C ARG A 479 -38.23 -33.27 1.25
N VAL A 480 -38.80 -32.25 0.63
CA VAL A 480 -38.90 -30.88 1.16
C VAL A 480 -40.36 -30.49 1.14
N GLY A 481 -40.82 -29.82 2.18
CA GLY A 481 -42.18 -29.31 2.18
C GLY A 481 -42.37 -28.14 3.13
N PHE A 482 -43.53 -27.52 3.02
CA PHE A 482 -43.94 -26.43 3.87
C PHE A 482 -45.44 -26.48 4.14
N LEU A 483 -45.84 -25.81 5.21
CA LEU A 483 -47.22 -25.73 5.66
C LEU A 483 -47.77 -24.34 5.36
N VAL A 484 -48.96 -24.29 4.76
CA VAL A 484 -49.70 -23.05 4.47
C VAL A 484 -51.03 -23.08 5.23
N ASN A 485 -51.37 -21.98 5.90
CA ASN A 485 -52.64 -21.85 6.59
C ASN A 485 -53.79 -21.61 5.59
N GLU A 486 -55.03 -21.93 5.98
CA GLU A 486 -56.21 -21.72 5.14
C GLU A 486 -56.39 -20.25 4.71
N ASP A 487 -56.06 -19.31 5.59
CA ASP A 487 -56.14 -17.87 5.32
C ASP A 487 -55.15 -17.38 4.24
N GLU A 488 -54.15 -18.19 3.88
CA GLU A 488 -53.05 -17.86 2.95
C GLU A 488 -53.05 -18.81 1.73
N LYS A 489 -54.22 -19.40 1.43
CA LYS A 489 -54.39 -20.37 0.35
C LYS A 489 -54.04 -19.80 -1.04
N ASP A 490 -54.11 -18.48 -1.20
CA ASP A 490 -53.69 -17.74 -2.39
C ASP A 490 -52.21 -17.88 -2.71
N LEU A 491 -51.36 -18.22 -1.74
CA LEU A 491 -49.92 -18.42 -1.93
C LEU A 491 -49.58 -19.78 -2.58
N ILE A 492 -50.44 -20.79 -2.41
CA ILE A 492 -50.16 -22.17 -2.88
C ILE A 492 -49.98 -22.24 -4.40
N PRO A 493 -50.85 -21.65 -5.25
CA PRO A 493 -50.65 -21.64 -6.69
C PRO A 493 -49.36 -20.92 -7.11
N VAL A 494 -49.02 -19.81 -6.44
CA VAL A 494 -47.82 -19.02 -6.73
C VAL A 494 -46.56 -19.84 -6.45
N LEU A 495 -46.42 -20.38 -5.23
CA LEU A 495 -45.27 -21.19 -4.83
C LEU A 495 -45.16 -22.47 -5.67
N SER A 496 -46.29 -23.11 -6.00
CA SER A 496 -46.31 -24.32 -6.83
C SER A 496 -45.86 -24.05 -8.26
N SER A 497 -46.24 -22.90 -8.83
CA SER A 497 -45.80 -22.47 -10.16
C SER A 497 -44.29 -22.23 -10.19
N ILE A 498 -43.76 -21.52 -9.19
CA ILE A 498 -42.32 -21.26 -9.08
C ILE A 498 -41.55 -22.57 -8.93
N MET A 499 -42.02 -23.48 -8.08
CA MET A 499 -41.42 -24.79 -7.88
C MET A 499 -41.40 -25.63 -9.16
N LYS A 500 -42.49 -25.66 -9.90
CA LYS A 500 -42.58 -26.36 -11.19
C LYS A 500 -41.61 -25.77 -12.21
N LYS A 501 -41.52 -24.44 -12.28
CA LYS A 501 -40.66 -23.72 -13.23
C LYS A 501 -39.17 -23.91 -12.92
N LYS A 502 -38.77 -23.80 -11.64
CA LYS A 502 -37.35 -23.83 -11.24
C LYS A 502 -36.81 -25.23 -10.98
N PHE A 503 -37.60 -26.07 -10.34
CA PHE A 503 -37.18 -27.42 -9.97
C PHE A 503 -37.68 -28.50 -10.93
N GLY A 504 -38.54 -28.16 -11.90
CA GLY A 504 -39.09 -29.10 -12.87
C GLY A 504 -40.08 -30.12 -12.29
N LEU A 505 -40.49 -29.95 -11.03
CA LEU A 505 -41.34 -30.87 -10.28
C LEU A 505 -42.61 -30.17 -9.83
N THR A 506 -43.76 -30.80 -10.05
CA THR A 506 -45.02 -30.35 -9.46
C THR A 506 -45.11 -30.84 -8.02
N PRO A 507 -45.28 -29.94 -7.03
CA PRO A 507 -45.44 -30.35 -5.65
C PRO A 507 -46.79 -31.04 -5.41
N GLU A 508 -46.82 -32.00 -4.49
CA GLU A 508 -48.04 -32.61 -3.98
C GLU A 508 -48.66 -31.70 -2.92
N VAL A 509 -49.95 -31.38 -3.06
CA VAL A 509 -50.71 -30.60 -2.07
C VAL A 509 -51.63 -31.54 -1.31
N ARG A 510 -51.50 -31.57 0.02
CA ARG A 510 -52.29 -32.41 0.92
C ARG A 510 -53.02 -31.55 1.95
N GLU A 511 -54.32 -31.80 2.12
CA GLU A 511 -55.09 -31.16 3.17
C GLU A 511 -54.90 -31.90 4.51
N LEU A 512 -54.46 -31.18 5.54
CA LEU A 512 -54.22 -31.69 6.88
C LEU A 512 -55.14 -30.96 7.86
N LYS A 513 -55.86 -31.71 8.71
CA LYS A 513 -56.70 -31.13 9.77
C LYS A 513 -55.98 -31.19 11.11
N ARG A 514 -55.58 -30.04 11.65
CA ARG A 514 -54.88 -29.93 12.94
C ARG A 514 -55.85 -29.55 14.06
N ARG A 515 -55.72 -30.18 15.24
CA ARG A 515 -56.46 -29.74 16.45
C ARG A 515 -55.87 -28.43 16.95
N ASP A 516 -56.71 -27.40 17.08
CA ASP A 516 -56.31 -26.10 17.61
C ASP A 516 -56.19 -26.21 19.14
N GLY A 517 -55.04 -25.82 19.71
CA GLY A 517 -54.73 -25.99 21.14
C GLY A 517 -55.39 -24.95 22.06
N SER A 518 -55.99 -23.91 21.50
CA SER A 518 -56.48 -22.73 22.24
C SER A 518 -58.00 -22.62 22.34
N ILE A 519 -58.76 -23.41 21.58
CA ILE A 519 -60.23 -23.46 21.66
C ILE A 519 -60.66 -24.92 21.49
N CYS A 520 -61.29 -25.49 22.52
CA CYS A 520 -61.78 -26.86 22.51
C CYS A 520 -62.70 -27.11 21.30
N GLY A 521 -62.23 -27.86 20.29
CA GLY A 521 -63.07 -28.46 19.26
C GLY A 521 -62.96 -27.95 17.82
N ARG A 522 -62.33 -26.81 17.52
CA ARG A 522 -62.12 -26.39 16.12
C ARG A 522 -60.88 -27.08 15.52
N ARG A 523 -61.06 -27.73 14.36
CA ARG A 523 -59.95 -28.24 13.54
C ARG A 523 -59.60 -27.15 12.54
N LYS A 524 -58.37 -26.63 12.56
CA LYS A 524 -57.88 -25.73 11.50
C LYS A 524 -57.36 -26.56 10.33
N THR A 525 -57.75 -26.14 9.13
CA THR A 525 -57.26 -26.73 7.88
C THR A 525 -55.89 -26.13 7.56
N ILE A 526 -54.90 -26.98 7.32
CA ILE A 526 -53.55 -26.60 6.90
C ILE A 526 -53.24 -27.38 5.63
N PHE A 527 -52.65 -26.71 4.64
CA PHE A 527 -52.23 -27.34 3.40
C PHE A 527 -50.73 -27.66 3.48
N GLY A 528 -50.38 -28.94 3.38
CA GLY A 528 -49.00 -29.38 3.24
C GLY A 528 -48.62 -29.46 1.76
N VAL A 529 -47.60 -28.70 1.37
CA VAL A 529 -47.05 -28.72 0.00
C VAL A 529 -45.70 -29.41 0.05
N GLU A 530 -45.53 -30.53 -0.65
CA GLU A 530 -44.33 -31.37 -0.58
C GLU A 530 -43.76 -31.72 -1.97
N ILE A 531 -42.43 -31.72 -2.09
CA ILE A 531 -41.69 -32.22 -3.25
C ILE A 531 -40.92 -33.47 -2.85
N ASN A 532 -41.17 -34.56 -3.58
CA ASN A 532 -40.48 -35.83 -3.43
C ASN A 532 -39.24 -35.90 -4.33
N SER A 533 -38.12 -35.32 -3.89
CA SER A 533 -36.83 -35.44 -4.58
C SER A 533 -35.65 -35.37 -3.62
N VAL A 534 -34.74 -36.33 -3.72
CA VAL A 534 -33.47 -36.35 -2.95
C VAL A 534 -32.54 -35.23 -3.42
N ASP A 535 -32.54 -34.93 -4.70
CA ASP A 535 -31.65 -33.93 -5.29
C ASP A 535 -32.01 -32.53 -4.79
N VAL A 536 -33.30 -32.18 -4.84
CA VAL A 536 -33.81 -30.91 -4.28
C VAL A 536 -33.63 -30.88 -2.76
N ALA A 537 -33.90 -31.97 -2.06
CA ALA A 537 -33.74 -32.04 -0.61
C ALA A 537 -32.27 -31.93 -0.16
N SER A 538 -31.34 -32.49 -0.92
CA SER A 538 -29.90 -32.36 -0.67
C SER A 538 -29.46 -30.91 -0.86
N SER A 539 -29.88 -30.27 -1.96
CA SER A 539 -29.58 -28.86 -2.23
C SER A 539 -30.09 -27.92 -1.16
N LEU A 540 -31.28 -28.18 -0.59
CA LEU A 540 -31.91 -27.30 0.41
C LEU A 540 -31.61 -27.69 1.85
N ARG A 541 -30.73 -28.68 2.09
CA ARG A 541 -30.47 -29.24 3.42
C ARG A 541 -29.97 -28.21 4.43
N PHE A 542 -29.23 -27.20 3.99
CA PHE A 542 -28.72 -26.12 4.84
C PHE A 542 -29.84 -25.31 5.53
N LEU A 543 -31.08 -25.31 5.01
CA LEU A 543 -32.21 -24.63 5.64
C LEU A 543 -32.62 -25.25 6.99
N SER A 544 -32.21 -26.48 7.25
CA SER A 544 -32.48 -27.15 8.53
C SER A 544 -31.80 -26.49 9.74
N GLU A 545 -30.72 -25.73 9.52
CA GLU A 545 -30.00 -25.02 10.58
C GLU A 545 -30.74 -23.75 11.08
N LYS A 546 -31.90 -23.40 10.48
CA LYS A 546 -32.69 -22.20 10.82
C LYS A 546 -31.81 -20.95 10.95
N ARG A 547 -31.00 -20.72 9.92
CA ARG A 547 -30.14 -19.53 9.70
C ARG A 547 -30.39 -18.97 8.31
N VAL A 548 -30.08 -17.70 8.09
CA VAL A 548 -30.11 -17.17 6.73
C VAL A 548 -28.96 -17.78 5.93
N PRO A 549 -29.23 -18.36 4.74
CA PRO A 549 -28.20 -18.98 3.93
C PRO A 549 -27.13 -17.99 3.47
N ASP A 550 -25.87 -18.42 3.44
CA ASP A 550 -24.76 -17.57 2.99
C ASP A 550 -24.91 -17.15 1.52
N LEU A 551 -25.60 -17.94 0.70
CA LEU A 551 -25.99 -17.58 -0.67
C LEU A 551 -26.83 -16.29 -0.71
N ILE A 552 -27.80 -16.14 0.20
CA ILE A 552 -28.63 -14.93 0.31
C ILE A 552 -27.80 -13.76 0.83
N MET A 553 -26.94 -14.00 1.83
CA MET A 553 -26.05 -12.98 2.40
C MET A 553 -25.04 -12.43 1.38
N ARG A 554 -24.64 -13.22 0.39
CA ARG A 554 -23.75 -12.77 -0.71
C ARG A 554 -24.51 -12.18 -1.91
N SER A 555 -25.84 -12.29 -1.95
CA SER A 555 -26.66 -11.88 -3.10
C SER A 555 -26.96 -10.38 -3.14
N GLY A 556 -27.46 -9.91 -4.29
CA GLY A 556 -27.91 -8.53 -4.50
C GLY A 556 -29.20 -8.16 -3.76
N ASN A 557 -29.54 -6.87 -3.73
CA ASN A 557 -30.68 -6.35 -2.96
C ASN A 557 -32.03 -6.91 -3.42
N LYS A 558 -32.24 -7.18 -4.71
CA LYS A 558 -33.51 -7.72 -5.22
C LYS A 558 -33.81 -9.12 -4.69
N VAL A 559 -32.82 -10.01 -4.77
CA VAL A 559 -32.89 -11.39 -4.28
C VAL A 559 -33.12 -11.41 -2.76
N VAL A 560 -32.42 -10.54 -2.01
CA VAL A 560 -32.60 -10.42 -0.56
C VAL A 560 -33.98 -9.87 -0.20
N ALA A 561 -34.48 -8.88 -0.95
CA ALA A 561 -35.82 -8.33 -0.72
C ALA A 561 -36.89 -9.42 -0.89
N GLU A 562 -36.80 -10.23 -1.95
CA GLU A 562 -37.74 -11.31 -2.19
C GLU A 562 -37.66 -12.38 -1.09
N PHE A 563 -36.45 -12.81 -0.72
CA PHE A 563 -36.26 -13.74 0.41
C PHE A 563 -36.89 -13.24 1.71
N LEU A 564 -36.66 -11.97 2.07
CA LEU A 564 -37.24 -11.37 3.26
C LEU A 564 -38.76 -11.29 3.16
N ALA A 565 -39.31 -10.90 2.00
CA ALA A 565 -40.75 -10.79 1.80
C ALA A 565 -41.44 -12.13 2.11
N TRP A 566 -40.93 -13.23 1.56
CA TRP A 566 -41.49 -14.57 1.78
C TRP A 566 -41.21 -15.14 3.18
N LEU A 567 -40.11 -14.77 3.83
CA LEU A 567 -39.85 -15.13 5.22
C LEU A 567 -40.82 -14.43 6.18
N PHE A 568 -41.05 -13.13 5.99
CA PHE A 568 -42.04 -12.36 6.75
C PHE A 568 -43.48 -12.75 6.37
N GLU A 569 -43.72 -13.24 5.15
CA GLU A 569 -45.00 -13.83 4.79
C GLU A 569 -45.25 -15.12 5.57
N ALA A 570 -44.23 -15.96 5.76
CA ALA A 570 -44.37 -17.21 6.52
C ALA A 570 -44.56 -16.95 8.04
N ASP A 571 -43.60 -16.26 8.67
CA ASP A 571 -43.50 -16.18 10.14
C ASP A 571 -43.80 -14.77 10.69
N GLY A 572 -44.06 -13.80 9.81
CA GLY A 572 -44.29 -12.41 10.20
C GLY A 572 -45.74 -12.11 10.56
N CYS A 573 -45.91 -11.20 11.51
CA CYS A 573 -47.19 -10.67 11.97
C CYS A 573 -47.17 -9.12 11.89
N VAL A 574 -48.30 -8.53 11.49
CA VAL A 574 -48.51 -7.08 11.46
C VAL A 574 -49.55 -6.70 12.51
N PHE A 575 -49.24 -5.73 13.37
CA PHE A 575 -50.18 -5.27 14.40
C PHE A 575 -51.15 -4.23 13.83
N SER A 576 -52.42 -4.61 13.72
CA SER A 576 -53.49 -3.74 13.18
C SER A 576 -54.12 -2.80 14.22
N GLY A 577 -53.96 -3.06 15.53
CA GLY A 577 -54.53 -2.24 16.62
C GLY A 577 -53.69 -2.21 17.91
N GLY A 578 -53.98 -1.27 18.82
CA GLY A 578 -53.33 -1.11 20.13
C GLY A 578 -52.04 -0.26 20.13
N ARG A 579 -51.33 -0.23 21.27
CA ARG A 579 -49.98 0.37 21.38
C ARG A 579 -49.01 -0.42 20.50
N GLY A 580 -48.53 0.17 19.40
CA GLY A 580 -47.68 -0.51 18.41
C GLY A 580 -48.32 -0.77 17.05
N ARG A 581 -49.46 -0.13 16.76
CA ARG A 581 -50.11 -0.16 15.44
C ARG A 581 -49.11 0.10 14.30
N GLY A 582 -49.14 -0.75 13.29
CA GLY A 582 -48.24 -0.66 12.13
C GLY A 582 -46.81 -1.14 12.37
N ALA A 583 -46.51 -1.74 13.53
CA ALA A 583 -45.27 -2.48 13.73
C ALA A 583 -45.35 -3.86 13.05
N ILE A 584 -44.21 -4.28 12.48
CA ILE A 584 -44.05 -5.60 11.88
C ILE A 584 -43.19 -6.43 12.83
N GLN A 585 -43.59 -7.66 13.09
CA GLN A 585 -42.86 -8.55 13.98
C GLN A 585 -42.60 -9.90 13.32
N LEU A 586 -41.39 -10.42 13.49
CA LEU A 586 -41.00 -11.77 13.11
C LEU A 586 -40.70 -12.56 14.39
N GLU A 587 -41.31 -13.73 14.55
CA GLU A 587 -41.11 -14.59 15.71
C GLU A 587 -40.37 -15.86 15.29
N SER A 588 -39.30 -16.21 16.01
CA SER A 588 -38.55 -17.44 15.76
C SER A 588 -37.89 -17.97 17.03
N GLN A 589 -37.81 -19.29 17.15
CA GLN A 589 -37.10 -19.96 18.25
C GLN A 589 -35.57 -19.78 18.13
N SER A 590 -35.06 -19.56 16.92
CA SER A 590 -33.64 -19.34 16.67
C SER A 590 -33.33 -17.84 16.74
N ILE A 591 -32.63 -17.41 17.79
CA ILE A 591 -32.23 -16.00 17.94
C ILE A 591 -31.22 -15.58 16.87
N GLU A 592 -30.41 -16.54 16.40
CA GLU A 592 -29.41 -16.34 15.36
C GLU A 592 -30.06 -16.06 14.00
N LEU A 593 -31.23 -16.65 13.70
CA LEU A 593 -32.02 -16.29 12.52
C LEU A 593 -32.46 -14.82 12.58
N LEU A 594 -32.95 -14.39 13.73
CA LEU A 594 -33.40 -13.02 13.94
C LEU A 594 -32.23 -12.02 13.81
N ARG A 595 -31.04 -12.38 14.32
CA ARG A 595 -29.81 -11.58 14.16
C ARG A 595 -29.40 -11.47 12.68
N ASP A 596 -29.41 -12.58 11.95
CA ASP A 596 -29.11 -12.59 10.52
C ASP A 596 -30.10 -11.71 9.72
N VAL A 597 -31.40 -11.81 10.02
CA VAL A 597 -32.45 -10.97 9.41
C VAL A 597 -32.25 -9.49 9.78
N GLN A 598 -31.91 -9.21 11.05
CA GLN A 598 -31.61 -7.85 11.50
C GLN A 598 -30.44 -7.23 10.72
N ILE A 599 -29.40 -8.00 10.39
CA ILE A 599 -28.29 -7.52 9.56
C ILE A 599 -28.75 -7.26 8.12
N LEU A 600 -29.54 -8.16 7.52
CA LEU A 600 -30.05 -7.97 6.15
C LEU A 600 -30.95 -6.74 6.02
N LEU A 601 -31.79 -6.45 7.01
CA LEU A 601 -32.65 -5.26 7.01
C LEU A 601 -31.85 -3.94 6.94
N LEU A 602 -30.61 -3.92 7.46
CA LEU A 602 -29.73 -2.75 7.34
C LEU A 602 -29.32 -2.43 5.89
N ARG A 603 -29.41 -3.38 4.95
CA ARG A 603 -29.20 -3.10 3.51
C ARG A 603 -30.24 -2.15 2.92
N PHE A 604 -31.41 -2.10 3.52
CA PHE A 604 -32.52 -1.22 3.14
C PHE A 604 -32.65 -0.02 4.09
N GLY A 605 -31.70 0.13 5.04
CA GLY A 605 -31.75 1.17 6.07
C GLY A 605 -32.91 0.99 7.04
N ILE A 606 -33.36 -0.25 7.25
CA ILE A 606 -34.46 -0.62 8.15
C ILE A 606 -33.84 -1.07 9.48
N HIS A 607 -34.15 -0.34 10.55
CA HIS A 607 -33.70 -0.69 11.90
C HIS A 607 -34.74 -1.53 12.63
N SER A 608 -34.31 -2.69 13.15
CA SER A 608 -35.13 -3.57 13.97
C SER A 608 -34.54 -3.75 15.38
N ARG A 609 -35.38 -4.20 16.31
CA ARG A 609 -35.00 -4.56 17.68
C ARG A 609 -35.37 -6.02 17.95
N ILE A 610 -34.48 -6.78 18.55
CA ILE A 610 -34.76 -8.14 19.01
C ILE A 610 -35.01 -8.10 20.52
N ALA A 611 -36.14 -8.64 20.96
CA ALA A 611 -36.51 -8.80 22.36
C ALA A 611 -37.04 -10.22 22.58
N GLY A 612 -36.29 -11.03 23.33
CA GLY A 612 -36.55 -12.47 23.44
C GLY A 612 -36.51 -13.14 22.06
N ASN A 613 -37.61 -13.81 21.69
CA ASN A 613 -37.74 -14.55 20.44
C ASN A 613 -38.43 -13.75 19.31
N LYS A 614 -38.47 -12.42 19.46
CA LYS A 614 -39.24 -11.53 18.58
C LYS A 614 -38.36 -10.43 18.03
N LEU A 615 -38.33 -10.30 16.71
CA LEU A 615 -37.75 -9.17 16.01
C LEU A 615 -38.87 -8.19 15.65
N THR A 616 -38.78 -6.96 16.13
CA THR A 616 -39.78 -5.92 15.90
C THR A 616 -39.20 -4.80 15.05
N ILE A 617 -39.90 -4.46 13.97
CA ILE A 617 -39.72 -3.27 13.14
C ILE A 617 -40.78 -2.26 13.57
N ARG A 618 -40.34 -1.09 14.03
CA ARG A 618 -41.25 -0.02 14.48
C ARG A 618 -41.96 0.61 13.28
N HIS A 619 -43.10 1.25 13.54
CA HIS A 619 -43.92 1.90 12.51
C HIS A 619 -43.15 2.89 11.60
N ALA A 620 -42.23 3.69 12.16
CA ALA A 620 -41.42 4.62 11.35
C ALA A 620 -40.58 3.89 10.27
N GLU A 621 -40.16 2.66 10.56
CA GLU A 621 -39.34 1.83 9.67
C GLU A 621 -40.22 0.89 8.80
N SER A 622 -41.49 0.69 9.15
CA SER A 622 -42.41 -0.17 8.39
C SER A 622 -42.73 0.39 7.01
N ILE A 623 -42.69 1.72 6.84
CA ILE A 623 -42.85 2.38 5.54
C ILE A 623 -41.70 1.99 4.60
N LYS A 624 -40.46 2.00 5.10
CA LYS A 624 -39.29 1.53 4.33
C LYS A 624 -39.40 0.04 4.02
N PHE A 625 -39.87 -0.76 4.97
CA PHE A 625 -40.12 -2.18 4.75
C PHE A 625 -41.13 -2.40 3.63
N SER A 626 -42.26 -1.70 3.64
CA SER A 626 -43.28 -1.79 2.59
C SER A 626 -42.75 -1.35 1.22
N LYS A 627 -41.85 -0.36 1.17
CA LYS A 627 -41.28 0.15 -0.08
C LYS A 627 -40.27 -0.82 -0.71
N TRP A 628 -39.42 -1.45 0.10
CA TRP A 628 -38.29 -2.24 -0.39
C TRP A 628 -38.54 -3.75 -0.41
N VAL A 629 -39.31 -4.26 0.56
CA VAL A 629 -39.55 -5.71 0.76
C VAL A 629 -41.03 -6.01 0.45
N GLY A 630 -41.92 -5.39 1.21
CA GLY A 630 -43.38 -5.59 1.12
C GLY A 630 -43.82 -6.99 1.53
N PHE A 631 -45.13 -7.15 1.71
CA PHE A 631 -45.79 -8.45 1.81
C PHE A 631 -46.28 -8.89 0.43
N ARG A 632 -46.64 -10.17 0.28
CA ARG A 632 -47.15 -10.75 -0.98
C ARG A 632 -48.60 -11.19 -0.86
N SER A 633 -49.09 -11.52 0.34
CA SER A 633 -50.51 -11.82 0.55
C SER A 633 -51.34 -10.54 0.62
N ALA A 634 -52.63 -10.64 0.27
CA ALA A 634 -53.58 -9.53 0.47
C ALA A 634 -53.97 -9.33 1.95
N LYS A 635 -53.60 -10.28 2.83
CA LYS A 635 -53.94 -10.29 4.26
C LYS A 635 -53.03 -9.39 5.09
N LYS A 636 -51.75 -9.29 4.74
CA LYS A 636 -50.70 -8.57 5.47
C LYS A 636 -50.31 -7.31 4.73
#